data_AF-A0AAD9TNM7-F1
#
_entry.id   AF-A0AAD9TNM7-F1
#
_cell.length_a   1.000
_cell.length_b   1.000
_cell.length_c   1.000
_cell.angle_alpha   90.00
_cell.angle_beta   90.00
_cell.angle_gamma   90.00
#
_symmetry.space_group_name_H-M   'P 1'
#
loop_
_entity.id
_entity.type
_entity.pdbx_description
1 polymer ?
#
loop_
_entity_poly.entity_id
_entity_poly.type
_entity_poly.pdbx_seq_one_letter_code
_entity_poly.pdbx_strand_id
1 'polypeptide(L)'
;MHNPIPEGYKKIWEDWNIRGVMLFSLFLQIFLILFAPLRKGTSNKLIIMLIWSVYLLADWAANFAVGLISNTQGDSTTTASSSKESSYLLSLWPPFLLIHLGGPDTITAFALEDNELWLRHALGLFFQVIAAAYVFLQALPQTKLAFPTLLVFVAGIIKYLERTRALYLASLDKFRDSMLKDPDPGPNYAKLMDDIASKKEANLPTTVIMIEEQSGKKSNTRRSTLIGERDGSRLRDLDVVHHAYHFFDVFKGLIVDLIFSFHERNESRDFFINLSPEDALRVIEVELNFIYDALYSKVQVVHSRFGYSTRFISFASVVAALLIFHFKVNKIGFDGFDVGITYALFLGAIALEIVAFLMLCFSDWTFAEISDSENGFKLKIKSGIAATIGWFLILKRPKWYNCHQEKQNCQVLATPFLFRRWSGHISGHNLIRYCLKGRPKNFNQVKNCVYRVITKFIPGIIGGKGIHFIQYLTSCRECQFLCFIYGKVIQLLGFIIQLVINYIGLTDFVDEIRFLSHEPLTKPLWEFIFNELSEKSRSADEPENARKISAARGNWILERKDYRHKLLPYVTGVTFDESLLLWHIATELLYQTEEEATHEEGNINNYNYHRQFSKILSDYMLYLLVVQTTMISVEAGIGKIRFRDTCAEAKRLFRSKKLGANEEEEACEQILSVNTYVEPVKVKGDRSKSVLFDASMLAQVLNKMDDLEEGVKEDKWELLSKIWVELLSYAACNCIPRTHAQEVSKGGELITFVWLLMAHFGLGEQFQINKGQGRTKLIIGT
;
A
#
# COMPACT_ATOMS: atom_id res chain seq x y z
N MET A 1 -18.51 -9.18 52.14
CA MET A 1 -18.02 -8.38 51.01
C MET A 1 -19.20 -8.02 50.14
N HIS A 2 -19.58 -6.73 50.07
CA HIS A 2 -20.58 -6.30 49.08
C HIS A 2 -19.97 -6.51 47.69
N ASN A 3 -20.65 -7.25 46.81
CA ASN A 3 -20.22 -7.38 45.43
C ASN A 3 -20.19 -5.97 44.81
N PRO A 4 -19.06 -5.50 44.26
CA PRO A 4 -18.93 -4.14 43.75
C PRO A 4 -19.74 -3.90 42.47
N ILE A 5 -20.30 -4.96 41.86
CA ILE A 5 -21.08 -4.92 40.63
C ILE A 5 -22.56 -5.07 40.98
N PRO A 6 -23.45 -4.16 40.51
CA PRO A 6 -24.89 -4.29 40.76
C PRO A 6 -25.46 -5.57 40.14
N GLU A 7 -26.34 -6.27 40.85
CA GLU A 7 -26.87 -7.59 40.44
C GLU A 7 -27.54 -7.59 39.05
N GLY A 8 -28.19 -6.49 38.67
CA GLY A 8 -28.80 -6.36 37.34
C GLY A 8 -27.77 -6.46 36.21
N TYR A 9 -26.62 -5.79 36.33
CA TYR A 9 -25.55 -5.87 35.33
C TYR A 9 -24.88 -7.23 35.31
N LYS A 10 -24.71 -7.86 36.49
CA LYS A 10 -24.17 -9.21 36.60
C LYS A 10 -25.06 -10.23 35.87
N LYS A 11 -26.37 -10.14 36.07
CA LYS A 11 -27.35 -11.01 35.40
C LYS A 11 -27.33 -10.82 33.89
N ILE A 12 -27.31 -9.58 33.41
CA ILE A 12 -27.20 -9.27 31.98
C ILE A 12 -25.91 -9.85 31.39
N TRP A 13 -24.78 -9.72 32.11
CA TRP A 13 -23.51 -10.27 31.67
C TRP A 13 -23.53 -11.80 31.62
N GLU A 14 -24.06 -12.47 32.64
CA GLU A 14 -24.18 -13.94 32.67
C GLU A 14 -25.08 -14.47 31.55
N ASP A 15 -26.15 -13.75 31.20
CA ASP A 15 -27.07 -14.15 30.12
C ASP A 15 -26.48 -13.89 28.72
N TRP A 16 -25.67 -12.84 28.54
CA TRP A 16 -25.23 -12.38 27.21
C TRP A 16 -23.74 -12.58 26.91
N ASN A 17 -22.89 -12.90 27.88
CA ASN A 17 -21.44 -12.97 27.67
C ASN A 17 -21.05 -13.85 26.47
N ILE A 18 -21.51 -15.10 26.38
CA ILE A 18 -21.14 -16.00 25.29
C ILE A 18 -21.92 -15.64 24.02
N ARG A 19 -23.23 -15.45 24.14
CA ARG A 19 -24.13 -15.11 23.01
C ARG A 19 -23.67 -13.85 22.26
N GLY A 20 -23.36 -12.80 23.01
CA GLY A 20 -22.89 -11.52 22.51
C GLY A 20 -21.52 -11.64 21.84
N VAL A 21 -20.57 -12.35 22.45
CA VAL A 21 -19.23 -12.51 21.86
C VAL A 21 -19.26 -13.38 20.59
N MET A 22 -20.12 -14.39 20.50
CA MET A 22 -20.30 -15.19 19.27
C MET A 22 -20.82 -14.33 18.10
N LEU A 23 -21.87 -13.54 18.34
CA LEU A 23 -22.42 -12.63 17.31
C LEU A 23 -21.43 -11.52 16.94
N PHE A 24 -20.70 -10.99 17.94
CA PHE A 24 -19.66 -10.00 17.72
C PHE A 24 -18.52 -10.58 16.87
N SER A 25 -18.07 -11.80 17.16
CA SER A 25 -17.05 -12.50 16.36
C SER A 25 -17.49 -12.66 14.91
N LEU A 26 -18.73 -13.12 14.66
CA LEU A 26 -19.27 -13.23 13.30
C LEU A 26 -19.35 -11.86 12.60
N PHE A 27 -19.79 -10.81 13.30
CA PHE A 27 -19.84 -9.45 12.77
C PHE A 27 -18.46 -8.94 12.34
N LEU A 28 -17.41 -9.18 13.14
CA LEU A 28 -16.05 -8.80 12.80
C LEU A 28 -15.57 -9.52 11.52
N GLN A 29 -15.90 -10.80 11.34
CA GLN A 29 -15.55 -11.54 10.12
C GLN A 29 -16.27 -10.99 8.87
N ILE A 30 -17.56 -10.67 9.00
CA ILE A 30 -18.34 -10.02 7.94
C ILE A 30 -17.77 -8.64 7.60
N PHE A 31 -17.32 -7.88 8.60
CA PHE A 31 -16.67 -6.60 8.35
C PHE A 31 -15.35 -6.77 7.58
N LEU A 32 -14.49 -7.70 8.02
CA LEU A 32 -13.19 -7.89 7.38
C LEU A 32 -13.30 -8.38 5.95
N ILE A 33 -14.20 -9.32 5.64
CA ILE A 33 -14.35 -9.78 4.25
C ILE A 33 -14.81 -8.64 3.32
N LEU A 34 -15.68 -7.74 3.78
CA LEU A 34 -16.24 -6.66 2.96
C LEU A 34 -15.31 -5.44 2.84
N PHE A 35 -14.66 -5.05 3.94
CA PHE A 35 -13.95 -3.78 4.03
C PHE A 35 -12.42 -3.90 4.00
N ALA A 36 -11.84 -5.07 4.31
CA ALA A 36 -10.38 -5.23 4.25
C ALA A 36 -9.79 -5.00 2.83
N PRO A 37 -10.45 -5.37 1.72
CA PRO A 37 -9.95 -5.05 0.37
C PRO A 37 -9.78 -3.55 0.10
N LEU A 38 -10.44 -2.68 0.87
CA LEU A 38 -10.33 -1.22 0.69
C LEU A 38 -8.96 -0.68 1.09
N ARG A 39 -8.18 -1.45 1.85
CA ARG A 39 -6.84 -1.08 2.33
C ARG A 39 -5.88 -0.72 1.19
N LYS A 40 -5.86 -1.52 0.12
CA LYS A 40 -5.01 -1.26 -1.07
C LYS A 40 -5.40 0.04 -1.79
N GLY A 41 -6.66 0.43 -1.67
CA GLY A 41 -7.19 1.61 -2.34
C GLY A 41 -7.12 2.87 -1.50
N THR A 42 -6.99 2.83 -0.17
CA THR A 42 -7.23 4.03 0.66
C THR A 42 -6.00 4.50 1.41
N SER A 43 -5.68 5.79 1.29
CA SER A 43 -4.68 6.47 2.13
C SER A 43 -5.32 7.10 3.38
N ASN A 44 -6.64 6.96 3.56
CA ASN A 44 -7.32 7.50 4.74
C ASN A 44 -7.00 6.66 5.99
N LYS A 45 -6.20 7.22 6.89
CA LYS A 45 -5.76 6.59 8.12
C LYS A 45 -6.88 6.17 9.06
N LEU A 46 -8.01 6.89 9.09
CA LEU A 46 -9.13 6.51 9.95
C LEU A 46 -9.75 5.18 9.50
N ILE A 47 -9.87 4.97 8.18
CA ILE A 47 -10.37 3.71 7.62
C ILE A 47 -9.38 2.59 7.90
N ILE A 48 -8.08 2.84 7.69
CA ILE A 48 -7.02 1.87 7.98
C ILE A 48 -7.02 1.49 9.46
N MET A 49 -7.12 2.46 10.37
CA MET A 49 -7.20 2.21 11.81
C MET A 49 -8.44 1.42 12.21
N LEU A 50 -9.60 1.72 11.62
CA LEU A 50 -10.81 0.94 11.88
C LEU A 50 -10.63 -0.52 11.47
N ILE A 51 -10.08 -0.78 10.28
CA ILE A 51 -9.81 -2.14 9.79
C ILE A 51 -8.77 -2.83 10.68
N TRP A 52 -7.72 -2.12 11.10
CA TRP A 52 -6.72 -2.61 12.04
C TRP A 52 -7.34 -3.03 13.37
N SER A 53 -8.22 -2.21 13.95
CA SER A 53 -8.90 -2.53 15.19
C SER A 53 -9.81 -3.75 15.06
N VAL A 54 -10.58 -3.85 13.98
CA VAL A 54 -11.43 -5.03 13.71
C VAL A 54 -10.57 -6.28 13.54
N TYR A 55 -9.45 -6.18 12.82
CA TYR A 55 -8.52 -7.30 12.62
C TYR A 55 -7.97 -7.84 13.94
N LEU A 56 -7.53 -6.95 14.85
CA LEU A 56 -7.05 -7.36 16.17
C LEU A 56 -8.17 -7.92 17.06
N LEU A 57 -9.36 -7.31 17.02
CA LEU A 57 -10.51 -7.75 17.81
C LEU A 57 -11.04 -9.10 17.35
N ALA A 58 -10.88 -9.46 16.07
CA ALA A 58 -11.41 -10.71 15.52
C ALA A 58 -10.77 -11.94 16.18
N ASP A 59 -9.45 -11.96 16.30
CA ASP A 59 -8.71 -13.05 16.96
C ASP A 59 -8.94 -13.03 18.47
N TRP A 60 -8.97 -11.83 19.08
CA TRP A 60 -9.24 -11.69 20.52
C TRP A 60 -10.63 -12.21 20.90
N ALA A 61 -11.68 -11.84 20.16
CA ALA A 61 -13.05 -12.24 20.43
C ALA A 61 -13.24 -13.76 20.37
N ALA A 62 -12.60 -14.42 19.40
CA ALA A 62 -12.67 -15.87 19.28
C ALA A 62 -11.97 -16.59 20.44
N ASN A 63 -10.76 -16.16 20.79
CA ASN A 63 -10.02 -16.72 21.93
C ASN A 63 -10.77 -16.50 23.26
N PHE A 64 -11.34 -15.31 23.46
CA PHE A 64 -12.13 -14.97 24.64
C PHE A 64 -13.40 -15.84 24.74
N ALA A 65 -14.12 -16.03 23.63
CA ALA A 65 -15.31 -16.89 23.61
C ALA A 65 -14.98 -18.36 23.92
N VAL A 66 -13.89 -18.92 23.37
CA VAL A 66 -13.48 -20.29 23.72
C VAL A 66 -13.19 -20.41 25.22
N GLY A 67 -12.51 -19.42 25.81
CA GLY A 67 -12.25 -19.39 27.25
C GLY A 67 -13.52 -19.35 28.10
N LEU A 68 -14.50 -18.51 27.74
CA LEU A 68 -15.79 -18.45 28.43
C LEU A 68 -16.54 -19.77 28.35
N ILE A 69 -16.60 -20.38 27.15
CA ILE A 69 -17.29 -21.65 26.92
C ILE A 69 -16.64 -22.78 27.74
N SER A 70 -15.30 -22.82 27.78
CA SER A 70 -14.56 -23.82 28.56
C SER A 70 -14.83 -23.70 30.06
N ASN A 71 -14.96 -22.48 30.59
CA ASN A 71 -15.23 -22.26 32.01
C ASN A 71 -16.66 -22.69 32.39
N THR A 72 -17.65 -22.33 31.57
CA THR A 72 -19.06 -22.66 31.81
C THR A 72 -19.32 -24.17 31.78
N GLN A 73 -18.60 -24.93 30.96
CA GLN A 73 -18.73 -26.40 30.95
C GLN A 73 -18.08 -27.05 32.18
N GLY A 74 -17.00 -26.49 32.70
CA GLY A 74 -16.34 -26.95 33.93
C GLY A 74 -17.22 -26.84 35.18
N ASP A 75 -18.05 -25.81 35.29
CA ASP A 75 -18.94 -25.60 36.45
C ASP A 75 -20.21 -26.49 36.41
N SER A 76 -20.61 -26.94 35.22
CA SER A 76 -21.87 -27.68 34.97
C SER A 76 -21.88 -29.12 35.50
N THR A 77 -20.76 -29.65 35.97
CA THR A 77 -20.70 -30.96 36.65
C THR A 77 -21.36 -30.97 38.03
N THR A 78 -21.81 -29.81 38.54
CA THR A 78 -22.19 -29.64 39.94
C THR A 78 -23.67 -29.34 40.22
N THR A 79 -24.52 -29.03 39.23
CA THR A 79 -25.92 -28.61 39.47
C THR A 79 -26.96 -29.13 38.45
N ALA A 80 -28.02 -29.73 39.02
CA ALA A 80 -29.34 -30.17 38.54
C ALA A 80 -29.71 -30.24 37.02
N SER A 81 -30.49 -31.28 36.71
CA SER A 81 -30.84 -31.88 35.42
C SER A 81 -31.59 -31.05 34.36
N SER A 82 -31.95 -29.78 34.58
CA SER A 82 -32.68 -28.95 33.60
C SER A 82 -31.79 -28.03 32.77
N SER A 83 -30.53 -27.80 33.17
CA SER A 83 -29.54 -26.94 32.47
C SER A 83 -28.65 -27.71 31.48
N LYS A 84 -28.78 -29.05 31.40
CA LYS A 84 -27.90 -29.90 30.57
C LYS A 84 -28.15 -29.73 29.07
N GLU A 85 -29.36 -29.38 28.65
CA GLU A 85 -29.69 -29.31 27.21
C GLU A 85 -29.17 -28.02 26.54
N SER A 86 -29.18 -26.87 27.20
CA SER A 86 -28.55 -25.64 26.70
C SER A 86 -27.02 -25.77 26.61
N SER A 87 -26.41 -26.55 27.52
CA SER A 87 -24.98 -26.89 27.48
C SER A 87 -24.56 -27.62 26.19
N TYR A 88 -25.46 -28.37 25.55
CA TYR A 88 -25.14 -29.09 24.32
C TYR A 88 -25.01 -28.18 23.08
N LEU A 89 -25.80 -27.12 22.96
CA LEU A 89 -25.60 -26.12 21.89
C LEU A 89 -24.28 -25.37 22.08
N LEU A 90 -23.88 -25.14 23.33
CA LEU A 90 -22.61 -24.51 23.68
C LEU A 90 -21.39 -25.31 23.17
N SER A 91 -21.52 -26.63 23.03
CA SER A 91 -20.46 -27.51 22.48
C SER A 91 -20.27 -27.38 20.96
N LEU A 92 -21.28 -26.89 20.23
CA LEU A 92 -21.24 -26.70 18.77
C LEU A 92 -20.55 -25.37 18.38
N TRP A 93 -20.50 -24.39 19.28
CA TRP A 93 -19.99 -23.05 19.00
C TRP A 93 -18.45 -22.94 18.88
N PRO A 94 -17.61 -23.66 19.65
CA PRO A 94 -16.15 -23.57 19.50
C PRO A 94 -15.61 -23.95 18.12
N PRO A 95 -16.14 -24.97 17.41
CA PRO A 95 -15.80 -25.19 16.01
C PRO A 95 -16.06 -24.00 15.07
N PHE A 96 -17.12 -23.21 15.29
CA PHE A 96 -17.33 -21.98 14.53
C PHE A 96 -16.29 -20.92 14.85
N LEU A 97 -15.82 -20.85 16.10
CA LEU A 97 -14.72 -19.96 16.47
C LEU A 97 -13.41 -20.37 15.78
N LEU A 98 -13.16 -21.65 15.55
CA LEU A 98 -12.03 -22.10 14.72
C LEU A 98 -12.17 -21.62 13.26
N ILE A 99 -13.38 -21.67 12.68
CA ILE A 99 -13.63 -21.09 11.34
C ILE A 99 -13.35 -19.59 11.35
N HIS A 100 -13.78 -18.86 12.38
CA HIS A 100 -13.52 -17.42 12.51
C HIS A 100 -12.03 -17.10 12.69
N LEU A 101 -11.28 -17.90 13.46
CA LEU A 101 -9.83 -17.79 13.62
C LEU A 101 -9.09 -18.08 12.30
N GLY A 102 -9.68 -18.89 11.42
CA GLY A 102 -9.21 -19.03 10.05
C GLY A 102 -9.22 -17.71 9.27
N GLY A 103 -10.06 -16.74 9.64
CA GLY A 103 -10.12 -15.42 9.02
C GLY A 103 -10.61 -15.43 7.56
N PRO A 104 -10.97 -14.27 7.00
CA PRO A 104 -11.43 -14.17 5.61
C PRO A 104 -10.25 -14.29 4.62
N ASP A 105 -10.57 -14.59 3.37
CA ASP A 105 -9.55 -14.74 2.31
C ASP A 105 -8.88 -13.41 1.92
N THR A 106 -9.55 -12.29 2.22
CA THR A 106 -9.15 -10.92 1.84
C THR A 106 -8.02 -10.33 2.68
N ILE A 107 -7.79 -10.87 3.89
CA ILE A 107 -6.76 -10.39 4.81
C ILE A 107 -6.22 -11.56 5.65
N THR A 108 -4.97 -11.92 5.43
CA THR A 108 -4.21 -12.86 6.28
C THR A 108 -3.33 -12.14 7.28
N ALA A 109 -2.72 -11.04 6.82
CA ALA A 109 -1.81 -10.21 7.57
C ALA A 109 -2.22 -8.74 7.46
N PHE A 110 -2.08 -8.00 8.56
CA PHE A 110 -2.20 -6.56 8.51
C PHE A 110 -0.86 -5.92 8.13
N ALA A 111 0.24 -6.41 8.69
CA ALA A 111 1.59 -5.95 8.39
C ALA A 111 2.48 -7.12 7.95
N LEU A 112 3.60 -6.87 7.27
CA LEU A 112 4.51 -7.96 6.85
C LEU A 112 5.09 -8.71 8.05
N GLU A 113 5.19 -8.04 9.20
CA GLU A 113 5.61 -8.60 10.47
C GLU A 113 4.67 -9.74 10.95
N ASP A 114 3.39 -9.68 10.58
CA ASP A 114 2.44 -10.74 10.92
C ASP A 114 2.77 -12.05 10.16
N ASN A 115 3.32 -11.96 8.94
CA ASN A 115 3.75 -13.11 8.15
C ASN A 115 4.96 -13.80 8.81
N GLU A 116 5.92 -13.02 9.31
CA GLU A 116 7.09 -13.55 10.02
C GLU A 116 6.70 -14.28 11.32
N LEU A 117 5.61 -13.86 11.95
CA LEU A 117 5.06 -14.46 13.17
C LEU A 117 4.13 -15.66 12.91
N TRP A 118 4.22 -16.32 11.74
CA TRP A 118 3.37 -17.47 11.41
C TRP A 118 3.50 -18.64 12.42
N LEU A 119 4.67 -18.84 13.03
CA LEU A 119 4.87 -19.85 14.08
C LEU A 119 3.98 -19.61 15.31
N ARG A 120 3.76 -18.34 15.68
CA ARG A 120 2.85 -17.96 16.77
C ARG A 120 1.41 -18.35 16.43
N HIS A 121 1.00 -18.16 15.19
CA HIS A 121 -0.32 -18.55 14.71
C HIS A 121 -0.46 -20.09 14.66
N ALA A 122 0.59 -20.81 14.26
CA ALA A 122 0.61 -22.28 14.29
C ALA A 122 0.48 -22.83 15.73
N LEU A 123 1.19 -22.23 16.69
CA LEU A 123 1.06 -22.55 18.11
C LEU A 123 -0.35 -22.24 18.62
N GLY A 124 -0.89 -21.08 18.23
CA GLY A 124 -2.27 -20.69 18.55
C GLY A 124 -3.30 -21.69 18.02
N LEU A 125 -3.14 -22.14 16.77
CA LEU A 125 -3.93 -23.23 16.19
C LEU A 125 -3.87 -24.49 17.03
N PHE A 126 -2.68 -24.93 17.43
CA PHE A 126 -2.51 -26.14 18.24
C PHE A 126 -3.32 -26.07 19.55
N PHE A 127 -3.16 -25.00 20.32
CA PHE A 127 -3.90 -24.84 21.58
C PHE A 127 -5.41 -24.65 21.37
N GLN A 128 -5.83 -23.95 20.32
CA GLN A 128 -7.25 -23.76 20.02
C GLN A 128 -7.93 -25.05 19.56
N VAL A 129 -7.25 -25.88 18.77
CA VAL A 129 -7.73 -27.22 18.39
C VAL A 129 -7.86 -28.10 19.62
N ILE A 130 -6.89 -28.07 20.54
CA ILE A 130 -6.98 -28.81 21.81
C ILE A 130 -8.16 -28.32 22.66
N ALA A 131 -8.33 -27.00 22.81
CA ALA A 131 -9.42 -26.44 23.61
C ALA A 131 -10.80 -26.79 23.03
N ALA A 132 -10.97 -26.63 21.71
CA ALA A 132 -12.21 -27.00 21.03
C ALA A 132 -12.46 -28.51 21.04
N ALA A 133 -11.41 -29.32 20.89
CA ALA A 133 -11.51 -30.78 21.02
C ALA A 133 -11.88 -31.19 22.45
N TYR A 134 -11.30 -30.54 23.47
CA TYR A 134 -11.63 -30.79 24.87
C TYR A 134 -13.11 -30.52 25.16
N VAL A 135 -13.62 -29.36 24.74
CA VAL A 135 -15.04 -29.02 24.83
C VAL A 135 -15.90 -30.06 24.09
N PHE A 136 -15.47 -30.49 22.89
CA PHE A 136 -16.18 -31.51 22.14
C PHE A 136 -16.20 -32.88 22.84
N LEU A 137 -15.05 -33.32 23.38
CA LEU A 137 -14.91 -34.60 24.08
C LEU A 137 -15.76 -34.65 25.36
N GLN A 138 -15.86 -33.53 26.09
CA GLN A 138 -16.75 -33.42 27.25
C GLN A 138 -18.23 -33.58 26.88
N ALA A 139 -18.62 -33.20 25.66
CA ALA A 139 -19.99 -33.30 25.15
C ALA A 139 -20.32 -34.66 24.48
N LEU A 140 -19.34 -35.55 24.28
CA LEU A 140 -19.51 -36.84 23.60
C LEU A 140 -20.43 -37.87 24.30
N PRO A 141 -20.52 -37.97 25.64
CA PRO A 141 -21.24 -39.08 26.25
C PRO A 141 -22.77 -39.09 26.05
N GLN A 142 -23.40 -38.04 25.49
CA GLN A 142 -24.87 -37.88 25.52
C GLN A 142 -25.55 -37.21 24.29
N THR A 143 -24.87 -36.85 23.18
CA THR A 143 -25.44 -35.85 22.24
C THR A 143 -25.83 -36.31 20.82
N LYS A 144 -27.00 -35.84 20.35
CA LYS A 144 -27.46 -35.88 18.95
C LYS A 144 -26.69 -34.91 18.02
N LEU A 145 -25.82 -34.07 18.59
CA LEU A 145 -25.10 -32.98 17.92
C LEU A 145 -23.65 -33.33 17.56
N ALA A 146 -23.17 -34.54 17.87
CA ALA A 146 -21.79 -34.94 17.63
C ALA A 146 -21.38 -34.86 16.15
N PHE A 147 -22.24 -35.33 15.23
CA PHE A 147 -21.96 -35.33 13.79
C PHE A 147 -21.87 -33.91 13.20
N PRO A 148 -22.86 -33.00 13.39
CA PRO A 148 -22.73 -31.61 12.96
C PRO A 148 -21.47 -30.93 13.53
N THR A 149 -21.18 -31.17 14.80
CA THR A 149 -20.03 -30.55 15.49
C THR A 149 -18.71 -31.02 14.90
N LEU A 150 -18.56 -32.32 14.63
CA LEU A 150 -17.36 -32.88 13.98
C LEU A 150 -17.14 -32.30 12.58
N LEU A 151 -18.21 -32.16 11.78
CA LEU A 151 -18.13 -31.58 10.44
C LEU A 151 -17.65 -30.13 10.47
N VAL A 152 -18.23 -29.30 11.34
CA VAL A 152 -17.80 -27.90 11.52
C VAL A 152 -16.38 -27.83 12.07
N PHE A 153 -16.00 -28.76 12.95
CA PHE A 153 -14.65 -28.84 13.52
C PHE A 153 -13.59 -29.14 12.45
N VAL A 154 -13.85 -30.09 11.55
CA VAL A 154 -12.98 -30.36 10.39
C VAL A 154 -12.86 -29.13 9.49
N ALA A 155 -13.97 -28.45 9.19
CA ALA A 155 -13.95 -27.22 8.39
C ALA A 155 -13.12 -26.11 9.07
N GLY A 156 -13.26 -25.95 10.40
CA GLY A 156 -12.48 -24.99 11.20
C GLY A 156 -10.98 -25.27 11.16
N ILE A 157 -10.56 -26.52 11.31
CA ILE A 157 -9.15 -26.92 11.19
C ILE A 157 -8.61 -26.59 9.80
N ILE A 158 -9.35 -26.93 8.75
CA ILE A 158 -8.94 -26.65 7.36
C ILE A 158 -8.72 -25.15 7.17
N LYS A 159 -9.70 -24.31 7.55
CA LYS A 159 -9.62 -22.85 7.38
C LYS A 159 -8.47 -22.22 8.14
N TYR A 160 -8.19 -22.71 9.34
CA TYR A 160 -7.10 -22.17 10.14
C TYR A 160 -5.73 -22.63 9.63
N LEU A 161 -5.60 -23.88 9.16
CA LEU A 161 -4.41 -24.35 8.44
C LEU A 161 -4.15 -23.56 7.15
N GLU A 162 -5.20 -23.21 6.40
CA GLU A 162 -5.07 -22.35 5.21
C GLU A 162 -4.48 -20.98 5.56
N ARG A 163 -4.93 -20.35 6.66
CA ARG A 163 -4.35 -19.08 7.15
C ARG A 163 -2.88 -19.25 7.53
N THR A 164 -2.55 -20.27 8.34
CA THR A 164 -1.16 -20.52 8.77
C THR A 164 -0.25 -20.77 7.57
N ARG A 165 -0.70 -21.55 6.57
CA ARG A 165 0.06 -21.79 5.34
C ARG A 165 0.24 -20.53 4.49
N ALA A 166 -0.79 -19.68 4.41
CA ALA A 166 -0.69 -18.41 3.68
C ALA A 166 0.35 -17.49 4.33
N LEU A 167 0.33 -17.35 5.66
CA LEU A 167 1.34 -16.58 6.40
C LEU A 167 2.75 -17.15 6.20
N TYR A 168 2.91 -18.49 6.24
CA TYR A 168 4.18 -19.15 5.98
C TYR A 168 4.73 -18.86 4.58
N LEU A 169 3.92 -19.00 3.53
CA LEU A 169 4.33 -18.73 2.15
C LEU A 169 4.63 -17.24 1.90
N ALA A 170 3.96 -16.34 2.63
CA ALA A 170 4.14 -14.90 2.53
C ALA A 170 5.26 -14.34 3.44
N SER A 171 5.87 -15.17 4.30
CA SER A 171 7.08 -14.77 5.04
C SER A 171 8.21 -14.53 4.07
N LEU A 172 9.00 -13.47 4.25
CA LEU A 172 9.96 -13.01 3.25
C LEU A 172 11.06 -14.03 2.98
N ASP A 173 11.51 -14.75 4.01
CA ASP A 173 12.49 -15.83 3.86
C ASP A 173 11.95 -16.96 2.97
N LYS A 174 10.70 -17.40 3.20
CA LYS A 174 10.09 -18.46 2.38
C LYS A 174 9.65 -18.00 1.02
N PHE A 175 9.21 -16.75 0.92
CA PHE A 175 8.93 -16.10 -0.35
C PHE A 175 10.20 -16.08 -1.21
N ARG A 176 11.35 -15.71 -0.64
CA ARG A 176 12.67 -15.77 -1.29
C ARG A 176 13.08 -17.19 -1.67
N ASP A 177 13.03 -18.14 -0.71
CA ASP A 177 13.39 -19.54 -0.95
C ASP A 177 12.60 -20.14 -2.12
N SER A 178 11.32 -19.75 -2.29
CA SER A 178 10.46 -20.26 -3.36
C SER A 178 10.86 -19.80 -4.77
N MET A 179 11.69 -18.77 -4.88
CA MET A 179 12.15 -18.20 -6.16
C MET A 179 13.58 -18.60 -6.51
N LEU A 180 14.37 -19.02 -5.52
CA LEU A 180 15.74 -19.46 -5.75
C LEU A 180 15.74 -20.78 -6.53
N LYS A 181 16.52 -20.82 -7.62
CA LYS A 181 16.81 -22.06 -8.34
C LYS A 181 17.77 -22.92 -7.51
N ASP A 182 17.78 -24.21 -7.79
CA ASP A 182 18.77 -25.12 -7.19
C ASP A 182 20.19 -24.56 -7.40
N PRO A 183 21.08 -24.62 -6.38
CA PRO A 183 22.44 -24.11 -6.49
C PRO A 183 23.17 -24.78 -7.67
N ASP A 184 23.52 -24.01 -8.70
CA ASP A 184 24.40 -24.44 -9.78
C ASP A 184 25.80 -23.85 -9.53
N PRO A 185 26.78 -24.65 -9.05
CA PRO A 185 28.15 -24.19 -8.87
C PRO A 185 28.87 -23.93 -10.21
N GLY A 186 28.20 -24.13 -11.34
CA GLY A 186 28.78 -24.06 -12.67
C GLY A 186 29.62 -25.31 -12.99
N PRO A 187 30.37 -25.29 -14.11
CA PRO A 187 31.30 -26.36 -14.44
C PRO A 187 32.32 -26.59 -13.31
N ASN A 188 32.64 -27.84 -13.02
CA ASN A 188 33.63 -28.18 -11.99
C ASN A 188 35.02 -27.63 -12.38
N TYR A 189 35.40 -26.51 -11.76
CA TYR A 189 36.63 -25.80 -12.06
C TYR A 189 37.87 -26.66 -11.82
N ALA A 190 37.92 -27.42 -10.71
CA ALA A 190 39.04 -28.28 -10.40
C ALA A 190 39.26 -29.30 -11.53
N LYS A 191 38.18 -29.97 -11.96
CA LYS A 191 38.24 -30.92 -13.08
C LYS A 191 38.66 -30.25 -14.40
N LEU A 192 38.14 -29.04 -14.68
CA LEU A 192 38.52 -28.31 -15.89
C LEU A 192 40.01 -27.93 -15.88
N MET A 193 40.55 -27.53 -14.72
CA MET A 193 41.96 -27.17 -14.57
C MET A 193 42.86 -28.39 -14.65
N ASP A 194 42.44 -29.54 -14.09
CA ASP A 194 43.14 -30.82 -14.23
C ASP A 194 43.19 -31.25 -15.70
N ASP A 195 42.07 -31.12 -16.44
CA ASP A 195 41.99 -31.41 -17.88
C ASP A 195 42.89 -30.46 -18.70
N ILE A 196 42.97 -29.17 -18.32
CA ILE A 196 43.88 -28.20 -18.95
C ILE A 196 45.35 -28.57 -18.68
N ALA A 197 45.68 -28.95 -17.44
CA ALA A 197 47.04 -29.32 -17.05
C ALA A 197 47.51 -30.57 -17.80
N SER A 198 46.68 -31.62 -17.86
CA SER A 198 47.03 -32.86 -18.58
C SER A 198 47.23 -32.63 -20.08
N LYS A 199 46.41 -31.75 -20.69
CA LYS A 199 46.53 -31.41 -22.12
C LYS A 199 47.77 -30.58 -22.43
N LYS A 200 48.18 -29.69 -21.50
CA LYS A 200 49.46 -28.97 -21.60
C LYS A 200 50.66 -29.91 -21.50
N GLU A 201 50.62 -30.87 -20.58
CA GLU A 201 51.67 -31.88 -20.44
C GLU A 201 51.79 -32.78 -21.69
N ALA A 202 50.65 -33.06 -22.35
CA ALA A 202 50.59 -33.78 -23.61
C ALA A 202 50.96 -32.95 -24.86
N ASN A 203 51.38 -31.68 -24.71
CA ASN A 203 51.66 -30.72 -25.80
C ASN A 203 50.50 -30.53 -26.80
N LEU A 204 49.25 -30.59 -26.34
CA LEU A 204 48.07 -30.37 -27.19
C LEU A 204 47.72 -28.88 -27.31
N PRO A 205 47.35 -28.37 -28.51
CA PRO A 205 46.86 -27.00 -28.67
C PRO A 205 45.51 -26.86 -27.94
N THR A 206 45.52 -26.10 -26.83
CA THR A 206 44.37 -25.97 -25.93
C THR A 206 43.88 -24.53 -25.91
N THR A 207 42.65 -24.28 -26.36
CA THR A 207 42.04 -22.94 -26.31
C THR A 207 40.81 -22.95 -25.41
N VAL A 208 40.80 -22.02 -24.47
CA VAL A 208 39.69 -21.80 -23.54
C VAL A 208 38.76 -20.77 -24.16
N ILE A 209 37.54 -21.17 -24.51
CA ILE A 209 36.55 -20.27 -25.13
C ILE A 209 35.37 -20.14 -24.17
N MET A 210 34.94 -18.90 -23.95
CA MET A 210 33.70 -18.61 -23.24
C MET A 210 32.55 -18.78 -24.24
N ILE A 211 31.71 -19.79 -24.04
CA ILE A 211 30.48 -19.97 -24.81
C ILE A 211 29.36 -19.33 -24.01
N GLU A 212 28.66 -18.37 -24.62
CA GLU A 212 27.43 -17.84 -24.02
C GLU A 212 26.45 -18.98 -23.76
N GLU A 213 26.00 -19.08 -22.52
CA GLU A 213 24.97 -20.04 -22.16
C GLU A 213 23.66 -19.64 -22.88
N GLN A 214 23.29 -20.40 -23.91
CA GLN A 214 21.91 -20.40 -24.40
C GLN A 214 21.05 -20.98 -23.28
N SER A 215 20.48 -20.10 -22.45
CA SER A 215 19.72 -20.49 -21.29
C SER A 215 18.62 -21.49 -21.66
N GLY A 216 18.65 -22.64 -21.00
CA GLY A 216 17.67 -23.70 -21.18
C GLY A 216 16.28 -23.28 -20.70
N LYS A 217 15.48 -22.75 -21.62
CA LYS A 217 14.03 -23.02 -21.79
C LYS A 217 13.59 -22.45 -23.13
N LYS A 218 13.62 -23.30 -24.16
CA LYS A 218 12.92 -23.10 -25.45
C LYS A 218 11.39 -23.15 -25.28
N SER A 219 10.81 -22.49 -24.27
CA SER A 219 9.35 -22.40 -24.11
C SER A 219 8.76 -21.00 -24.26
N ASN A 220 9.53 -19.92 -24.18
CA ASN A 220 8.94 -18.55 -24.27
C ASN A 220 9.44 -17.68 -25.43
N THR A 221 10.35 -18.16 -26.29
CA THR A 221 10.79 -17.42 -27.49
C THR A 221 9.66 -17.16 -28.50
N ARG A 222 8.51 -17.84 -28.37
CA ARG A 222 7.29 -17.54 -29.15
C ARG A 222 6.36 -16.50 -28.52
N ARG A 223 6.59 -16.04 -27.28
CA ARG A 223 5.72 -15.08 -26.58
C ARG A 223 6.03 -13.62 -26.92
N SER A 224 7.30 -13.31 -27.16
CA SER A 224 7.75 -12.01 -27.70
C SER A 224 7.30 -11.77 -29.16
N THR A 225 6.97 -12.83 -29.90
CA THR A 225 6.50 -12.74 -31.30
C THR A 225 5.04 -12.25 -31.46
N LEU A 226 4.36 -11.88 -30.37
CA LEU A 226 3.08 -11.15 -30.44
C LEU A 226 3.25 -9.62 -30.46
N ILE A 227 4.49 -9.12 -30.55
CA ILE A 227 4.77 -7.76 -31.04
C ILE A 227 4.68 -7.78 -32.58
N GLY A 228 3.51 -8.15 -33.10
CA GLY A 228 3.15 -7.79 -34.46
C GLY A 228 2.65 -6.35 -34.42
N GLU A 229 3.38 -5.44 -35.05
CA GLU A 229 2.91 -4.14 -35.56
C GLU A 229 1.66 -3.59 -34.85
N ARG A 230 1.80 -3.03 -33.64
CA ARG A 230 0.73 -2.24 -33.03
C ARG A 230 1.00 -0.76 -33.23
N ASP A 231 0.35 -0.23 -34.25
CA ASP A 231 0.11 1.18 -34.51
C ASP A 231 -0.69 1.79 -33.35
N GLY A 232 0.00 2.46 -32.40
CA GLY A 232 -0.57 3.43 -31.45
C GLY A 232 -1.80 3.02 -30.60
N SER A 233 -2.27 1.78 -30.66
CA SER A 233 -3.56 1.38 -30.11
C SER A 233 -3.44 0.91 -28.66
N ARG A 234 -4.28 1.48 -27.78
CA ARG A 234 -4.38 1.19 -26.34
C ARG A 234 -4.44 -0.31 -26.01
N LEU A 235 -3.73 -0.75 -24.97
CA LEU A 235 -3.82 -2.12 -24.48
C LEU A 235 -5.23 -2.51 -24.00
N ARG A 236 -5.71 -3.68 -24.43
CA ARG A 236 -6.94 -4.29 -23.90
C ARG A 236 -6.75 -4.66 -22.43
N ASP A 237 -7.81 -4.58 -21.62
CA ASP A 237 -7.72 -4.81 -20.18
C ASP A 237 -7.18 -6.21 -19.82
N LEU A 238 -7.48 -7.23 -20.62
CA LEU A 238 -6.95 -8.59 -20.41
C LEU A 238 -5.45 -8.68 -20.74
N ASP A 239 -5.00 -8.01 -21.81
CA ASP A 239 -3.59 -7.97 -22.20
C ASP A 239 -2.75 -7.31 -21.07
N VAL A 240 -3.29 -6.24 -20.45
CA VAL A 240 -2.65 -5.58 -19.30
C VAL A 240 -2.46 -6.55 -18.12
N VAL A 241 -3.50 -7.32 -17.76
CA VAL A 241 -3.39 -8.29 -16.66
C VAL A 241 -2.37 -9.37 -16.97
N HIS A 242 -2.29 -9.81 -18.22
CA HIS A 242 -1.31 -10.83 -18.63
C HIS A 242 0.14 -10.33 -18.54
N HIS A 243 0.42 -9.15 -19.10
CA HIS A 243 1.74 -8.54 -19.00
C HIS A 243 2.11 -8.25 -17.54
N ALA A 244 1.18 -7.73 -16.74
CA ALA A 244 1.41 -7.48 -15.33
C ALA A 244 1.67 -8.76 -14.53
N TYR A 245 1.02 -9.88 -14.85
CA TYR A 245 1.30 -11.16 -14.20
C TYR A 245 2.67 -11.72 -14.60
N HIS A 246 3.04 -11.61 -15.87
CA HIS A 246 4.37 -12.00 -16.35
C HIS A 246 5.47 -11.21 -15.63
N PHE A 247 5.34 -9.89 -15.59
CA PHE A 247 6.30 -9.02 -14.92
C PHE A 247 6.28 -9.20 -13.41
N PHE A 248 5.12 -9.41 -12.79
CA PHE A 248 5.04 -9.82 -11.39
C PHE A 248 5.88 -11.08 -11.12
N ASP A 249 5.77 -12.12 -11.96
CA ASP A 249 6.51 -13.37 -11.73
C ASP A 249 8.04 -13.18 -11.82
N VAL A 250 8.48 -12.28 -12.71
CA VAL A 250 9.88 -11.86 -12.84
C VAL A 250 10.29 -10.99 -11.65
N PHE A 251 9.64 -9.83 -11.45
CA PHE A 251 10.09 -8.75 -10.57
C PHE A 251 9.65 -8.88 -9.11
N LYS A 252 8.80 -9.85 -8.72
CA LYS A 252 8.49 -10.11 -7.30
C LYS A 252 9.75 -10.42 -6.47
N GLY A 253 10.82 -10.87 -7.12
CA GLY A 253 12.14 -11.06 -6.51
C GLY A 253 12.78 -9.76 -5.98
N LEU A 254 12.37 -8.59 -6.49
CA LEU A 254 12.86 -7.28 -6.04
C LEU A 254 12.61 -7.08 -4.55
N ILE A 255 11.47 -7.58 -4.04
CA ILE A 255 11.03 -7.41 -2.65
C ILE A 255 12.00 -8.07 -1.66
N VAL A 256 12.71 -9.11 -2.12
CA VAL A 256 13.64 -9.93 -1.34
C VAL A 256 15.07 -9.85 -1.88
N ASP A 257 15.40 -8.72 -2.51
CA ASP A 257 16.74 -8.35 -2.99
C ASP A 257 17.38 -9.40 -3.93
N LEU A 258 16.58 -10.02 -4.81
CA LEU A 258 17.12 -10.89 -5.86
C LEU A 258 17.76 -10.08 -6.99
N ILE A 259 18.82 -10.65 -7.56
CA ILE A 259 19.53 -10.11 -8.72
C ILE A 259 18.91 -10.67 -9.99
N PHE A 260 18.67 -9.80 -10.97
CA PHE A 260 18.06 -10.15 -12.25
C PHE A 260 19.08 -10.31 -13.37
N SER A 261 18.71 -11.09 -14.38
CA SER A 261 19.52 -11.24 -15.59
C SER A 261 19.38 -10.05 -16.54
N PHE A 262 20.39 -9.83 -17.39
CA PHE A 262 20.31 -8.84 -18.46
C PHE A 262 19.20 -9.14 -19.47
N HIS A 263 18.83 -10.41 -19.63
CA HIS A 263 17.73 -10.79 -20.53
C HIS A 263 16.39 -10.27 -20.00
N GLU A 264 16.07 -10.54 -18.73
CA GLU A 264 14.86 -10.05 -18.08
C GLU A 264 14.81 -8.51 -18.06
N ARG A 265 15.97 -7.87 -17.82
CA ARG A 265 16.12 -6.41 -17.91
C ARG A 265 15.75 -5.87 -19.29
N ASN A 266 16.36 -6.42 -20.34
CA ASN A 266 16.19 -5.91 -21.71
C ASN A 266 14.77 -6.17 -22.21
N GLU A 267 14.20 -7.35 -21.92
CA GLU A 267 12.80 -7.67 -22.27
C GLU A 267 11.82 -6.65 -21.65
N SER A 268 11.99 -6.36 -20.36
CA SER A 268 11.15 -5.37 -19.68
C SER A 268 11.35 -3.96 -20.24
N ARG A 269 12.60 -3.56 -20.47
CA ARG A 269 12.95 -2.22 -20.98
C ARG A 269 12.34 -1.99 -22.36
N ASP A 270 12.50 -2.95 -23.28
CA ASP A 270 11.97 -2.85 -24.63
C ASP A 270 10.43 -2.78 -24.65
N PHE A 271 9.77 -3.49 -23.72
CA PHE A 271 8.31 -3.41 -23.58
C PHE A 271 7.84 -2.03 -23.09
N PHE A 272 8.45 -1.49 -22.02
CA PHE A 272 8.01 -0.24 -21.40
C PHE A 272 8.38 1.02 -22.23
N ILE A 273 9.50 1.02 -22.95
CA ILE A 273 9.88 2.14 -23.83
C ILE A 273 8.85 2.37 -24.95
N ASN A 274 8.24 1.29 -25.44
CA ASN A 274 7.25 1.33 -26.52
C ASN A 274 5.81 1.54 -26.02
N LEU A 275 5.61 1.65 -24.70
CA LEU A 275 4.29 1.73 -24.09
C LEU A 275 3.87 3.18 -23.87
N SER A 276 2.57 3.46 -23.96
CA SER A 276 2.04 4.77 -23.57
C SER A 276 2.14 4.96 -22.04
N PRO A 277 2.35 6.20 -21.53
CA PRO A 277 2.42 6.44 -20.09
C PRO A 277 1.19 5.93 -19.33
N GLU A 278 -0.01 6.07 -19.92
CA GLU A 278 -1.26 5.54 -19.35
C GLU A 278 -1.25 4.02 -19.22
N ASP A 279 -0.81 3.31 -20.26
CA ASP A 279 -0.79 1.86 -20.25
C ASP A 279 0.33 1.32 -19.35
N ALA A 280 1.45 2.03 -19.24
CA ALA A 280 2.51 1.71 -18.27
C ALA A 280 1.99 1.81 -16.82
N LEU A 281 1.24 2.88 -16.49
CA LEU A 281 0.60 3.00 -15.18
C LEU A 281 -0.36 1.85 -14.90
N ARG A 282 -1.14 1.43 -15.91
CA ARG A 282 -2.10 0.32 -15.78
C ARG A 282 -1.42 -1.02 -15.50
N VAL A 283 -0.30 -1.30 -16.19
CA VAL A 283 0.48 -2.53 -15.98
C VAL A 283 1.06 -2.54 -14.55
N ILE A 284 1.73 -1.45 -14.15
CA ILE A 284 2.33 -1.29 -12.81
C ILE A 284 1.27 -1.38 -11.70
N GLU A 285 0.10 -0.76 -11.89
CA GLU A 285 -1.00 -0.82 -10.91
C GLU A 285 -1.49 -2.27 -10.67
N VAL A 286 -1.57 -3.08 -11.73
CA VAL A 286 -2.00 -4.49 -11.64
C VAL A 286 -0.88 -5.34 -11.04
N GLU A 287 0.37 -5.08 -11.40
CA GLU A 287 1.55 -5.77 -10.86
C GLU A 287 1.70 -5.55 -9.35
N LEU A 288 1.57 -4.31 -8.89
CA LEU A 288 1.55 -4.00 -7.45
C LEU A 288 0.36 -4.66 -6.75
N ASN A 289 -0.80 -4.79 -7.41
CA ASN A 289 -1.92 -5.55 -6.84
C ASN A 289 -1.59 -7.05 -6.68
N PHE A 290 -0.85 -7.66 -7.61
CA PHE A 290 -0.37 -9.04 -7.47
C PHE A 290 0.59 -9.18 -6.28
N ILE A 291 1.49 -8.22 -6.09
CA ILE A 291 2.37 -8.16 -4.91
C ILE A 291 1.55 -8.08 -3.61
N TYR A 292 0.56 -7.19 -3.55
CA TYR A 292 -0.32 -7.07 -2.40
C TYR A 292 -1.05 -8.38 -2.12
N ASP A 293 -1.69 -8.97 -3.13
CA ASP A 293 -2.47 -10.18 -2.96
C ASP A 293 -1.57 -11.35 -2.50
N ALA A 294 -0.34 -11.44 -3.01
CA ALA A 294 0.63 -12.47 -2.62
C ALA A 294 1.09 -12.36 -1.16
N LEU A 295 1.25 -11.15 -0.62
CA LEU A 295 1.81 -10.91 0.71
C LEU A 295 0.76 -10.76 1.82
N TYR A 296 -0.46 -10.30 1.50
CA TYR A 296 -1.46 -9.91 2.49
C TYR A 296 -2.77 -10.70 2.44
N SER A 297 -2.92 -11.64 1.50
CA SER A 297 -4.15 -12.41 1.32
C SER A 297 -3.89 -13.91 1.20
N LYS A 298 -4.95 -14.72 1.21
CA LYS A 298 -4.83 -16.19 1.04
C LYS A 298 -4.60 -16.63 -0.41
N VAL A 299 -4.45 -15.70 -1.36
CA VAL A 299 -4.51 -16.01 -2.80
C VAL A 299 -3.57 -17.16 -3.22
N GLN A 300 -2.35 -17.19 -2.69
CA GLN A 300 -1.33 -18.21 -3.00
C GLN A 300 -1.75 -19.62 -2.59
N VAL A 301 -2.52 -19.74 -1.51
CA VAL A 301 -3.01 -21.03 -1.03
C VAL A 301 -4.28 -21.42 -1.79
N VAL A 302 -5.18 -20.47 -2.00
CA VAL A 302 -6.53 -20.76 -2.53
C VAL A 302 -6.53 -21.06 -4.02
N HIS A 303 -5.62 -20.47 -4.81
CA HIS A 303 -5.45 -20.79 -6.25
C HIS A 303 -4.67 -22.09 -6.50
N SER A 304 -4.18 -22.76 -5.45
CA SER A 304 -3.54 -24.06 -5.61
C SER A 304 -4.60 -25.17 -5.82
N ARG A 305 -4.24 -26.24 -6.55
CA ARG A 305 -5.11 -27.44 -6.69
C ARG A 305 -5.56 -28.01 -5.35
N PHE A 306 -4.68 -27.94 -4.35
CA PHE A 306 -4.99 -28.34 -2.98
C PHE A 306 -6.00 -27.39 -2.34
N GLY A 307 -5.84 -26.08 -2.52
CA GLY A 307 -6.75 -25.04 -2.03
C GLY A 307 -8.19 -25.16 -2.56
N TYR A 308 -8.36 -25.45 -3.86
CA TYR A 308 -9.71 -25.72 -4.40
C TYR A 308 -10.37 -26.94 -3.74
N SER A 309 -9.58 -27.98 -3.48
CA SER A 309 -10.07 -29.21 -2.84
C SER A 309 -10.47 -28.96 -1.38
N THR A 310 -9.62 -28.27 -0.61
CA THR A 310 -9.90 -27.95 0.80
C THR A 310 -11.10 -27.03 0.96
N ARG A 311 -11.28 -26.06 0.05
CA ARG A 311 -12.44 -25.17 0.02
C ARG A 311 -13.74 -25.92 -0.23
N PHE A 312 -13.75 -26.83 -1.21
CA PHE A 312 -14.92 -27.67 -1.47
C PHE A 312 -15.28 -28.53 -0.25
N ILE A 313 -14.28 -29.15 0.38
CA ILE A 313 -14.48 -29.95 1.59
C ILE A 313 -15.03 -29.09 2.75
N SER A 314 -14.45 -27.91 3.01
CA SER A 314 -14.91 -26.97 4.04
C SER A 314 -16.38 -26.58 3.82
N PHE A 315 -16.70 -26.10 2.62
CA PHE A 315 -18.05 -25.67 2.26
C PHE A 315 -19.07 -26.81 2.35
N ALA A 316 -18.76 -27.97 1.76
CA ALA A 316 -19.63 -29.14 1.80
C ALA A 316 -19.86 -29.62 3.24
N SER A 317 -18.83 -29.57 4.08
CA SER A 317 -18.90 -29.96 5.49
C SER A 317 -19.86 -29.05 6.28
N VAL A 318 -19.75 -27.73 6.13
CA VAL A 318 -20.64 -26.76 6.81
C VAL A 318 -22.09 -26.90 6.32
N VAL A 319 -22.30 -27.06 5.01
CA VAL A 319 -23.65 -27.28 4.44
C VAL A 319 -24.25 -28.59 4.95
N ALA A 320 -23.48 -29.69 4.95
CA ALA A 320 -23.93 -30.97 5.49
C ALA A 320 -24.27 -30.86 6.98
N ALA A 321 -23.46 -30.17 7.77
CA ALA A 321 -23.73 -29.92 9.19
C ALA A 321 -25.03 -29.13 9.40
N LEU A 322 -25.29 -28.09 8.60
CA LEU A 322 -26.54 -27.33 8.64
C LEU A 322 -27.75 -28.23 8.30
N LEU A 323 -27.66 -29.06 7.27
CA LEU A 323 -28.73 -29.98 6.88
C LEU A 323 -29.02 -31.00 7.97
N ILE A 324 -27.99 -31.57 8.60
CA ILE A 324 -28.15 -32.51 9.73
C ILE A 324 -28.78 -31.79 10.93
N PHE A 325 -28.32 -30.58 11.27
CA PHE A 325 -28.90 -29.77 12.34
C PHE A 325 -30.38 -29.43 12.07
N HIS A 326 -30.71 -29.09 10.82
CA HIS A 326 -32.07 -28.71 10.44
C HIS A 326 -33.03 -29.91 10.37
N PHE A 327 -32.61 -31.07 9.84
CA PHE A 327 -33.53 -32.20 9.63
C PHE A 327 -33.47 -33.28 10.70
N LYS A 328 -32.29 -33.56 11.28
CA LYS A 328 -32.10 -34.72 12.18
C LYS A 328 -32.06 -34.36 13.67
N VAL A 329 -31.73 -33.11 14.02
CA VAL A 329 -31.70 -32.68 15.43
C VAL A 329 -33.09 -32.21 15.84
N ASN A 330 -33.63 -32.82 16.90
CA ASN A 330 -34.85 -32.32 17.54
C ASN A 330 -34.50 -31.08 18.37
N LYS A 331 -35.22 -29.98 18.15
CA LYS A 331 -34.99 -28.70 18.86
C LYS A 331 -35.87 -28.51 20.10
N ILE A 332 -36.76 -29.46 20.37
CA ILE A 332 -37.58 -29.47 21.58
C ILE A 332 -36.62 -29.63 22.77
N GLY A 333 -36.52 -28.59 23.62
CA GLY A 333 -35.62 -28.55 24.77
C GLY A 333 -34.51 -27.49 24.71
N PHE A 334 -34.21 -26.94 23.52
CA PHE A 334 -33.25 -25.84 23.39
C PHE A 334 -33.91 -24.47 23.56
N ASP A 335 -33.14 -23.52 24.07
CA ASP A 335 -33.54 -22.11 24.06
C ASP A 335 -33.68 -21.59 22.63
N GLY A 336 -34.82 -20.98 22.32
CA GLY A 336 -35.13 -20.55 20.96
C GLY A 336 -34.16 -19.51 20.41
N PHE A 337 -33.58 -18.69 21.30
CA PHE A 337 -32.59 -17.69 20.92
C PHE A 337 -31.24 -18.34 20.57
N ASP A 338 -30.76 -19.31 21.35
CA ASP A 338 -29.53 -20.06 21.06
C ASP A 338 -29.62 -20.87 19.75
N VAL A 339 -30.81 -21.41 19.45
CA VAL A 339 -31.09 -22.01 18.14
C VAL A 339 -30.98 -20.96 17.03
N GLY A 340 -31.52 -19.77 17.23
CA GLY A 340 -31.41 -18.63 16.32
C GLY A 340 -29.95 -18.23 16.04
N ILE A 341 -29.12 -18.11 17.08
CA ILE A 341 -27.68 -17.84 16.96
C ILE A 341 -26.99 -18.94 16.14
N THR A 342 -27.32 -20.21 16.42
CA THR A 342 -26.71 -21.33 15.71
C THR A 342 -27.02 -21.30 14.22
N TYR A 343 -28.26 -20.96 13.83
CA TYR A 343 -28.59 -20.73 12.42
C TYR A 343 -27.84 -19.53 11.84
N ALA A 344 -27.70 -18.42 12.60
CA ALA A 344 -26.94 -17.26 12.16
C ALA A 344 -25.46 -17.60 11.89
N LEU A 345 -24.84 -18.46 12.72
CA LEU A 345 -23.48 -18.94 12.53
C LEU A 345 -23.34 -19.81 11.27
N PHE A 346 -24.26 -20.75 11.03
CA PHE A 346 -24.25 -21.57 9.81
C PHE A 346 -24.45 -20.73 8.55
N LEU A 347 -25.49 -19.88 8.53
CA LEU A 347 -25.79 -19.03 7.38
C LEU A 347 -24.68 -18.01 7.15
N GLY A 348 -24.11 -17.46 8.22
CA GLY A 348 -22.95 -16.58 8.18
C GLY A 348 -21.73 -17.26 7.55
N ALA A 349 -21.36 -18.46 8.02
CA ALA A 349 -20.23 -19.22 7.46
C ALA A 349 -20.44 -19.54 5.96
N ILE A 350 -21.64 -19.96 5.57
CA ILE A 350 -21.97 -20.22 4.16
C ILE A 350 -21.90 -18.93 3.33
N ALA A 351 -22.46 -17.83 3.83
CA ALA A 351 -22.43 -16.54 3.15
C ALA A 351 -20.99 -16.04 2.95
N LEU A 352 -20.13 -16.16 3.98
CA LEU A 352 -18.72 -15.80 3.89
C LEU A 352 -17.99 -16.62 2.83
N GLU A 353 -18.24 -17.93 2.75
CA GLU A 353 -17.65 -18.81 1.72
C GLU A 353 -18.11 -18.44 0.30
N ILE A 354 -19.39 -18.11 0.13
CA ILE A 354 -19.97 -17.66 -1.14
C ILE A 354 -19.34 -16.34 -1.57
N VAL A 355 -19.26 -15.35 -0.67
CA VAL A 355 -18.64 -14.05 -0.97
C VAL A 355 -17.18 -14.24 -1.35
N ALA A 356 -16.43 -15.04 -0.60
CA ALA A 356 -15.04 -15.30 -0.91
C ALA A 356 -14.87 -16.07 -2.24
N PHE A 357 -15.81 -16.94 -2.61
CA PHE A 357 -15.79 -17.65 -3.90
C PHE A 357 -16.05 -16.68 -5.06
N LEU A 358 -17.00 -15.75 -4.90
CA LEU A 358 -17.24 -14.69 -5.87
C LEU A 358 -15.98 -13.81 -6.03
N MET A 359 -15.34 -13.42 -4.92
CA MET A 359 -14.09 -12.64 -4.96
C MET A 359 -12.96 -13.39 -5.68
N LEU A 360 -12.84 -14.70 -5.48
CA LEU A 360 -11.89 -15.53 -6.20
C LEU A 360 -12.19 -15.53 -7.70
N CYS A 361 -13.42 -15.81 -8.11
CA CYS A 361 -13.81 -15.87 -9.52
C CYS A 361 -13.52 -14.56 -10.28
N PHE A 362 -13.67 -13.42 -9.61
CA PHE A 362 -13.42 -12.09 -10.18
C PHE A 362 -12.04 -11.48 -9.78
N SER A 363 -11.12 -12.32 -9.30
CA SER A 363 -9.75 -11.89 -8.95
C SER A 363 -8.87 -11.74 -10.19
N ASP A 364 -7.86 -10.87 -10.10
CA ASP A 364 -6.91 -10.65 -11.20
C ASP A 364 -6.06 -11.91 -11.47
N TRP A 365 -5.86 -12.76 -10.46
CA TRP A 365 -5.20 -14.07 -10.55
C TRP A 365 -5.95 -15.06 -11.44
N THR A 366 -7.27 -15.18 -11.24
CA THR A 366 -8.12 -16.04 -12.10
C THR A 366 -8.01 -15.61 -13.57
N PHE A 367 -7.95 -14.30 -13.82
CA PHE A 367 -7.83 -13.77 -15.18
C PHE A 367 -6.47 -14.05 -15.81
N ALA A 368 -5.39 -14.02 -15.02
CA ALA A 368 -4.06 -14.39 -15.50
C ALA A 368 -3.97 -15.88 -15.87
N GLU A 369 -4.49 -16.78 -15.02
CA GLU A 369 -4.42 -18.24 -15.23
C GLU A 369 -5.32 -18.72 -16.39
N ILE A 370 -6.51 -18.14 -16.54
CA ILE A 370 -7.43 -18.45 -17.65
C ILE A 370 -6.77 -18.16 -19.01
N SER A 371 -6.05 -17.05 -19.11
CA SER A 371 -5.34 -16.66 -20.34
C SER A 371 -4.16 -17.60 -20.64
N ASP A 372 -3.44 -18.05 -19.62
CA ASP A 372 -2.31 -18.97 -19.76
C ASP A 372 -2.74 -20.34 -20.32
N SER A 373 -3.97 -20.77 -20.00
CA SER A 373 -4.60 -21.99 -20.52
C SER A 373 -4.97 -21.93 -22.01
N GLU A 374 -5.06 -20.75 -22.64
CA GLU A 374 -5.37 -20.64 -24.09
C GLU A 374 -4.31 -21.31 -24.99
N ASN A 375 -3.12 -21.61 -24.44
CA ASN A 375 -2.05 -22.34 -25.15
C ASN A 375 -1.93 -23.84 -24.78
N GLY A 376 -2.78 -24.39 -23.90
CA GLY A 376 -2.64 -25.78 -23.43
C GLY A 376 -3.93 -26.59 -23.24
N PHE A 377 -5.09 -25.94 -23.09
CA PHE A 377 -6.37 -26.64 -23.04
C PHE A 377 -7.44 -25.69 -23.59
N LYS A 378 -8.00 -26.00 -24.77
CA LYS A 378 -9.12 -25.27 -25.38
C LYS A 378 -10.39 -25.44 -24.53
N LEU A 379 -10.44 -24.88 -23.34
CA LEU A 379 -11.72 -24.55 -22.74
C LEU A 379 -12.23 -23.35 -23.53
N LYS A 380 -13.11 -23.60 -24.51
CA LYS A 380 -13.96 -22.56 -25.10
C LYS A 380 -14.76 -21.95 -23.95
N ILE A 381 -14.20 -20.95 -23.27
CA ILE A 381 -14.97 -20.12 -22.37
C ILE A 381 -16.04 -19.51 -23.26
N LYS A 382 -17.31 -19.85 -22.98
CA LYS A 382 -18.45 -19.35 -23.74
C LYS A 382 -18.30 -17.83 -23.84
N SER A 383 -18.52 -17.26 -25.02
CA SER A 383 -18.39 -15.81 -25.28
C SER A 383 -19.05 -14.94 -24.20
N GLY A 384 -20.14 -15.41 -23.57
CA GLY A 384 -20.78 -14.73 -22.44
C GLY A 384 -19.92 -14.62 -21.17
N ILE A 385 -19.17 -15.66 -20.78
CA ILE A 385 -18.32 -15.62 -19.57
C ILE A 385 -17.14 -14.67 -19.80
N ALA A 386 -16.51 -14.73 -20.97
CA ALA A 386 -15.45 -13.80 -21.35
C ALA A 386 -15.95 -12.34 -21.39
N ALA A 387 -17.18 -12.10 -21.87
CA ALA A 387 -17.80 -10.78 -21.85
C ALA A 387 -18.07 -10.29 -20.41
N THR A 388 -18.56 -11.15 -19.51
CA THR A 388 -18.75 -10.79 -18.09
C THR A 388 -17.43 -10.51 -17.37
N ILE A 389 -16.37 -11.25 -17.69
CA ILE A 389 -15.02 -11.05 -17.16
C ILE A 389 -14.45 -9.71 -17.65
N GLY A 390 -14.54 -9.43 -18.95
CA GLY A 390 -14.10 -8.15 -19.53
C GLY A 390 -14.85 -6.96 -18.91
N TRP A 391 -16.16 -7.10 -18.69
CA TRP A 391 -16.96 -6.06 -18.03
C TRP A 391 -16.47 -5.76 -16.60
N PHE A 392 -16.09 -6.78 -15.83
CA PHE A 392 -15.59 -6.59 -14.48
C PHE A 392 -14.21 -5.90 -14.47
N LEU A 393 -13.32 -6.22 -15.40
CA LEU A 393 -12.03 -5.53 -15.54
C LEU A 393 -12.19 -4.05 -15.88
N ILE A 394 -13.20 -3.69 -16.69
CA ILE A 394 -13.53 -2.28 -17.00
C ILE A 394 -13.92 -1.50 -15.74
N LEU A 395 -14.52 -2.15 -14.73
CA LEU A 395 -14.84 -1.49 -13.45
C LEU A 395 -13.60 -1.15 -12.62
N LYS A 396 -12.55 -1.99 -12.70
CA LYS A 396 -11.26 -1.79 -12.02
C LYS A 396 -10.30 -0.86 -12.77
N ARG A 397 -10.64 -0.46 -14.00
CA ARG A 397 -9.78 0.37 -14.85
C ARG A 397 -9.57 1.76 -14.22
N PRO A 398 -8.34 2.31 -14.23
CA PRO A 398 -8.10 3.69 -13.82
C PRO A 398 -8.84 4.67 -14.73
N LYS A 399 -9.54 5.64 -14.13
CA LYS A 399 -10.37 6.62 -14.84
C LYS A 399 -9.86 8.04 -14.61
N TRP A 400 -9.63 8.72 -15.71
CA TRP A 400 -9.24 10.13 -15.76
C TRP A 400 -10.47 11.01 -15.93
N TYR A 401 -10.57 12.08 -15.14
CA TYR A 401 -11.65 13.06 -15.20
C TYR A 401 -11.08 14.46 -15.37
N ASN A 402 -11.77 15.34 -16.09
CA ASN A 402 -11.35 16.74 -16.24
C ASN A 402 -11.59 17.51 -14.93
N CYS A 403 -10.62 18.32 -14.51
CA CYS A 403 -10.77 19.29 -13.42
C CYS A 403 -11.76 20.39 -13.81
N HIS A 404 -12.53 20.86 -12.83
CA HIS A 404 -13.60 21.84 -13.04
C HIS A 404 -13.16 23.31 -12.89
N GLN A 405 -11.88 23.58 -12.59
CA GLN A 405 -11.37 24.95 -12.58
C GLN A 405 -11.18 25.44 -14.02
N GLU A 406 -11.92 26.48 -14.38
CA GLU A 406 -12.14 27.02 -15.73
C GLU A 406 -10.88 27.50 -16.49
N LYS A 407 -9.66 27.32 -15.95
CA LYS A 407 -8.44 27.90 -16.51
C LYS A 407 -7.42 26.91 -17.09
N GLN A 408 -7.47 25.61 -16.78
CA GLN A 408 -6.48 24.64 -17.30
C GLN A 408 -7.09 23.26 -17.57
N ASN A 409 -6.81 22.69 -18.75
CA ASN A 409 -7.16 21.31 -19.13
C ASN A 409 -6.33 20.29 -18.33
N CYS A 410 -6.61 20.14 -17.03
CA CYS A 410 -5.95 19.15 -16.19
C CYS A 410 -6.84 17.92 -15.98
N GLN A 411 -6.35 16.74 -16.35
CA GLN A 411 -7.00 15.45 -16.08
C GLN A 411 -6.44 14.84 -14.79
N VAL A 412 -7.33 14.36 -13.92
CA VAL A 412 -6.99 13.78 -12.62
C VAL A 412 -7.50 12.35 -12.48
N LEU A 413 -6.71 11.52 -11.82
CA LEU A 413 -7.05 10.14 -11.57
C LEU A 413 -8.10 10.07 -10.45
N ALA A 414 -9.32 9.64 -10.79
CA ALA A 414 -10.42 9.53 -9.81
C ALA A 414 -11.20 8.22 -9.98
N THR A 415 -10.48 7.10 -9.86
CA THR A 415 -11.07 5.76 -9.93
C THR A 415 -12.09 5.53 -8.79
N PRO A 416 -13.26 4.92 -9.05
CA PRO A 416 -14.25 4.64 -8.02
C PRO A 416 -13.68 3.86 -6.83
N PHE A 417 -14.03 4.30 -5.63
CA PHE A 417 -13.45 3.85 -4.35
C PHE A 417 -13.47 2.33 -4.13
N LEU A 418 -14.51 1.62 -4.59
CA LEU A 418 -14.67 0.18 -4.36
C LEU A 418 -13.83 -0.72 -5.27
N PHE A 419 -13.40 -0.21 -6.43
CA PHE A 419 -12.72 -1.02 -7.46
C PHE A 419 -11.29 -0.55 -7.76
N ARG A 420 -10.83 0.52 -7.11
CA ARG A 420 -9.47 1.03 -7.23
C ARG A 420 -8.46 0.05 -6.62
N ARG A 421 -7.31 -0.15 -7.28
CA ARG A 421 -6.19 -0.95 -6.76
C ARG A 421 -5.17 -0.09 -6.00
N TRP A 422 -5.21 1.20 -6.24
CA TRP A 422 -4.37 2.23 -5.63
C TRP A 422 -5.20 3.47 -5.25
N SER A 423 -4.74 4.28 -4.29
CA SER A 423 -5.44 5.50 -3.88
C SER A 423 -5.55 6.56 -4.95
N GLY A 424 -4.56 6.63 -5.85
CA GLY A 424 -4.46 7.67 -6.86
C GLY A 424 -4.16 9.06 -6.29
N HIS A 425 -3.74 9.15 -5.03
CA HIS A 425 -3.43 10.42 -4.36
C HIS A 425 -1.95 10.50 -3.99
N ILE A 426 -1.41 11.71 -4.05
CA ILE A 426 -0.07 12.10 -3.62
C ILE A 426 -0.24 12.92 -2.34
N SER A 427 0.35 12.46 -1.25
CA SER A 427 0.32 13.17 0.04
C SER A 427 1.37 14.29 0.04
N GLY A 428 1.01 15.50 0.42
CA GLY A 428 1.95 16.62 0.50
C GLY A 428 2.11 17.13 1.92
N HIS A 429 3.33 17.58 2.25
CA HIS A 429 3.59 18.32 3.47
C HIS A 429 4.33 19.62 3.11
N ASN A 430 4.04 20.70 3.82
CA ASN A 430 4.64 22.00 3.55
C ASN A 430 5.18 22.66 4.82
N LEU A 431 6.47 23.03 4.82
CA LEU A 431 7.15 23.55 6.00
C LEU A 431 6.63 24.91 6.44
N ILE A 432 6.50 25.86 5.51
CA ILE A 432 6.08 27.24 5.80
C ILE A 432 4.66 27.26 6.34
N ARG A 433 3.75 26.56 5.65
CA ARG A 433 2.36 26.39 6.08
C ARG A 433 2.25 25.72 7.46
N TYR A 434 3.03 24.66 7.71
CA TYR A 434 3.08 24.00 9.01
C TYR A 434 3.52 24.98 10.12
N CYS A 435 4.53 25.82 9.85
CA CYS A 435 5.02 26.81 10.80
C CYS A 435 4.01 27.91 11.12
N LEU A 436 3.22 28.33 10.13
CA LEU A 436 2.12 29.29 10.28
C LEU A 436 0.84 28.68 10.88
N LYS A 437 0.78 27.35 11.02
CA LYS A 437 -0.42 26.59 11.40
C LYS A 437 -1.58 26.75 10.41
N GLY A 438 -1.26 26.95 9.13
CA GLY A 438 -2.21 27.02 8.02
C GLY A 438 -2.87 25.66 7.74
N ARG A 439 -4.09 25.66 7.19
CA ARG A 439 -4.72 24.43 6.66
C ARG A 439 -4.27 24.20 5.22
N PRO A 440 -4.12 22.94 4.78
CA PRO A 440 -3.77 22.65 3.40
C PRO A 440 -4.82 23.22 2.44
N LYS A 441 -4.36 23.86 1.37
CA LYS A 441 -5.19 24.24 0.22
C LYS A 441 -5.06 23.12 -0.82
N ASN A 442 -6.18 22.48 -1.18
CA ASN A 442 -6.18 21.50 -2.26
C ASN A 442 -6.25 22.23 -3.61
N PHE A 443 -5.29 21.99 -4.50
CA PHE A 443 -5.22 22.60 -5.83
C PHE A 443 -6.26 22.00 -6.77
N ASN A 444 -6.30 20.66 -6.85
CA ASN A 444 -7.17 19.95 -7.79
C ASN A 444 -8.37 19.33 -7.05
N GLN A 445 -9.45 20.08 -6.90
CA GLN A 445 -10.67 19.56 -6.28
C GLN A 445 -11.53 18.75 -7.27
N VAL A 446 -11.48 17.43 -7.14
CA VAL A 446 -12.55 16.56 -7.65
C VAL A 446 -13.64 16.51 -6.60
N LYS A 447 -14.87 16.94 -6.92
CA LYS A 447 -16.02 16.62 -6.06
C LYS A 447 -16.17 15.10 -6.06
N ASN A 448 -15.66 14.46 -5.00
CA ASN A 448 -15.75 13.02 -4.79
C ASN A 448 -17.17 12.53 -5.12
N CYS A 449 -17.28 11.48 -5.93
CA CYS A 449 -18.57 10.86 -6.21
C CYS A 449 -19.27 10.43 -4.91
N VAL A 450 -18.48 10.02 -3.90
CA VAL A 450 -18.92 9.75 -2.53
C VAL A 450 -19.45 11.01 -1.83
N TYR A 451 -18.82 12.19 -2.00
CA TYR A 451 -19.40 13.45 -1.51
C TYR A 451 -20.73 13.72 -2.20
N ARG A 452 -20.88 13.46 -3.51
CA ARG A 452 -22.16 13.62 -4.23
C ARG A 452 -23.23 12.63 -3.80
N VAL A 453 -22.85 11.40 -3.45
CA VAL A 453 -23.76 10.37 -2.91
C VAL A 453 -24.15 10.68 -1.47
N ILE A 454 -23.19 11.00 -0.60
CA ILE A 454 -23.41 11.39 0.81
C ILE A 454 -24.20 12.70 0.89
N THR A 455 -23.87 13.71 0.09
CA THR A 455 -24.61 14.99 0.05
C THR A 455 -25.95 14.89 -0.68
N LYS A 456 -26.24 13.83 -1.43
CA LYS A 456 -27.60 13.55 -1.94
C LYS A 456 -28.41 12.65 -0.99
N PHE A 457 -27.76 11.76 -0.24
CA PHE A 457 -28.45 10.85 0.70
C PHE A 457 -28.79 11.52 2.03
N ILE A 458 -27.92 12.37 2.58
CA ILE A 458 -28.15 13.03 3.88
C ILE A 458 -29.38 13.98 3.84
N PRO A 459 -29.61 14.79 2.78
CA PRO A 459 -30.82 15.60 2.69
C PRO A 459 -32.10 14.78 2.46
N GLY A 460 -31.98 13.53 2.01
CA GLY A 460 -33.11 12.61 1.86
C GLY A 460 -33.65 12.09 3.19
N ILE A 461 -32.83 12.11 4.26
CA ILE A 461 -33.22 11.64 5.60
C ILE A 461 -33.73 12.79 6.47
N ILE A 462 -33.20 14.00 6.28
CA ILE A 462 -33.67 15.22 6.95
C ILE A 462 -34.52 16.00 5.95
N GLY A 463 -35.81 15.62 5.83
CA GLY A 463 -36.75 16.32 4.95
C GLY A 463 -36.73 17.83 5.18
N GLY A 464 -37.06 18.63 4.15
CA GLY A 464 -36.93 20.10 4.11
C GLY A 464 -37.54 20.90 5.28
N LYS A 465 -38.32 20.25 6.16
CA LYS A 465 -38.75 20.81 7.45
C LYS A 465 -37.60 21.00 8.46
N GLY A 466 -36.50 20.24 8.36
CA GLY A 466 -35.34 20.37 9.26
C GLY A 466 -34.52 21.65 9.04
N ILE A 467 -34.44 22.14 7.80
CA ILE A 467 -33.72 23.39 7.48
C ILE A 467 -34.51 24.60 8.00
N HIS A 468 -35.85 24.57 7.86
CA HIS A 468 -36.73 25.60 8.44
C HIS A 468 -36.73 25.59 9.98
N PHE A 469 -36.58 24.40 10.59
CA PHE A 469 -36.43 24.26 12.04
C PHE A 469 -35.07 24.79 12.53
N ILE A 470 -33.98 24.55 11.80
CA ILE A 470 -32.64 25.11 12.10
C ILE A 470 -32.63 26.64 11.97
N GLN A 471 -33.29 27.22 10.96
CA GLN A 471 -33.45 28.66 10.82
C GLN A 471 -34.30 29.29 11.93
N TYR A 472 -35.32 28.58 12.43
CA TYR A 472 -36.13 29.00 13.58
C TYR A 472 -35.34 28.91 14.91
N LEU A 473 -34.51 27.89 15.08
CA LEU A 473 -33.61 27.71 16.22
C LEU A 473 -32.53 28.81 16.30
N THR A 474 -32.01 29.30 15.17
CA THR A 474 -30.97 30.35 15.16
C THR A 474 -31.47 31.76 15.49
N SER A 475 -32.79 32.00 15.42
CA SER A 475 -33.40 33.30 15.73
C SER A 475 -33.91 33.43 17.18
N CYS A 476 -33.87 32.34 17.96
CA CYS A 476 -34.40 32.32 19.33
C CYS A 476 -33.31 32.59 20.38
N ARG A 477 -33.56 33.53 21.30
CA ARG A 477 -32.58 34.04 22.29
C ARG A 477 -32.10 32.96 23.28
N GLU A 478 -32.96 32.01 23.63
CA GLU A 478 -32.61 30.85 24.49
C GLU A 478 -31.73 29.81 23.76
N CYS A 479 -31.89 29.69 22.43
CA CYS A 479 -31.11 28.78 21.60
C CYS A 479 -29.70 29.31 21.31
N GLN A 480 -29.52 30.65 21.27
CA GLN A 480 -28.18 31.26 21.28
C GLN A 480 -27.42 30.96 22.59
N PHE A 481 -28.11 30.93 23.73
CA PHE A 481 -27.48 30.58 25.01
C PHE A 481 -27.10 29.10 25.08
N LEU A 482 -27.97 28.20 24.59
CA LEU A 482 -27.64 26.77 24.44
C LEU A 482 -26.50 26.54 23.44
N CYS A 483 -26.46 27.27 22.31
CA CYS A 483 -25.33 27.23 21.37
C CYS A 483 -24.04 27.77 21.99
N PHE A 484 -24.12 28.79 22.86
CA PHE A 484 -22.98 29.31 23.61
C PHE A 484 -22.45 28.30 24.63
N ILE A 485 -23.34 27.67 25.42
CA ILE A 485 -22.96 26.59 26.34
C ILE A 485 -22.39 25.40 25.56
N TYR A 486 -23.05 24.97 24.50
CA TYR A 486 -22.58 23.90 23.62
C TYR A 486 -21.21 24.23 23.01
N GLY A 487 -20.99 25.47 22.59
CA GLY A 487 -19.70 25.97 22.12
C GLY A 487 -18.62 25.93 23.21
N LYS A 488 -18.96 26.30 24.46
CA LYS A 488 -18.05 26.21 25.61
C LYS A 488 -17.76 24.75 26.00
N VAL A 489 -18.74 23.86 25.93
CA VAL A 489 -18.58 22.42 26.18
C VAL A 489 -17.72 21.79 25.08
N ILE A 490 -17.91 22.15 23.81
CA ILE A 490 -17.04 21.70 22.71
C ILE A 490 -15.62 22.24 22.89
N GLN A 491 -15.44 23.50 23.30
CA GLN A 491 -14.12 24.04 23.58
C GLN A 491 -13.44 23.32 24.74
N LEU A 492 -14.18 23.01 25.81
CA LEU A 492 -13.68 22.25 26.96
C LEU A 492 -13.34 20.81 26.58
N LEU A 493 -14.23 20.13 25.84
CA LEU A 493 -13.97 18.79 25.30
C LEU A 493 -12.77 18.81 24.37
N GLY A 494 -12.65 19.79 23.48
CA GLY A 494 -11.49 19.97 22.60
C GLY A 494 -10.20 20.19 23.39
N PHE A 495 -10.25 20.94 24.49
CA PHE A 495 -9.12 21.15 25.38
C PHE A 495 -8.73 19.87 26.14
N ILE A 496 -9.70 19.12 26.66
CA ILE A 496 -9.48 17.82 27.30
C ILE A 496 -8.89 16.82 26.30
N ILE A 497 -9.45 16.76 25.08
CA ILE A 497 -8.94 15.91 24.01
C ILE A 497 -7.49 16.29 23.66
N GLN A 498 -7.16 17.59 23.57
CA GLN A 498 -5.79 18.03 23.32
C GLN A 498 -4.84 17.67 24.46
N LEU A 499 -5.28 17.80 25.72
CA LEU A 499 -4.49 17.36 26.89
C LEU A 499 -4.23 15.85 26.83
N VAL A 500 -5.24 15.06 26.50
CA VAL A 500 -5.12 13.60 26.35
C VAL A 500 -4.18 13.24 25.19
N ILE A 501 -4.32 13.90 24.04
CA ILE A 501 -3.41 13.74 22.89
C ILE A 501 -1.96 14.03 23.30
N ASN A 502 -1.73 15.15 24.00
CA ASN A 502 -0.39 15.53 24.44
C ASN A 502 0.17 14.55 25.48
N TYR A 503 -0.67 14.07 26.41
CA TYR A 503 -0.27 13.12 27.45
C TYR A 503 0.10 11.74 26.88
N ILE A 504 -0.66 11.26 25.89
CA ILE A 504 -0.40 9.97 25.21
C ILE A 504 0.75 10.11 24.19
N GLY A 505 1.12 11.33 23.79
CA GLY A 505 2.15 11.58 22.79
C GLY A 505 1.66 11.45 21.34
N LEU A 506 0.36 11.65 21.09
CA LEU A 506 -0.26 11.57 19.77
C LEU A 506 -0.24 12.90 18.99
N THR A 507 0.53 13.89 19.45
CA THR A 507 0.62 15.20 18.77
C THR A 507 1.07 15.08 17.32
N ASP A 508 2.11 14.28 17.07
CA ASP A 508 2.66 14.09 15.72
C ASP A 508 1.63 13.41 14.80
N PHE A 509 0.84 12.48 15.35
CA PHE A 509 -0.23 11.79 14.63
C PHE A 509 -1.39 12.73 14.25
N VAL A 510 -1.75 13.65 15.15
CA VAL A 510 -2.80 14.64 14.89
C VAL A 510 -2.33 15.72 13.93
N ASP A 511 -1.06 16.14 14.05
CA ASP A 511 -0.41 17.06 13.12
C ASP A 511 -0.34 16.46 11.72
N GLU A 512 -0.02 15.17 11.59
CA GLU A 512 -0.14 14.41 10.34
C GLU A 512 -1.54 14.57 9.73
N ILE A 513 -2.60 14.25 10.49
CA ILE A 513 -3.98 14.32 9.96
C ILE A 513 -4.37 15.75 9.56
N ARG A 514 -3.85 16.76 10.26
CA ARG A 514 -4.26 18.15 10.10
C ARG A 514 -3.53 18.91 8.99
N PHE A 515 -2.24 18.64 8.80
CA PHE A 515 -1.36 19.43 7.94
C PHE A 515 -0.96 18.74 6.64
N LEU A 516 -1.34 17.47 6.46
CA LEU A 516 -1.16 16.76 5.19
C LEU A 516 -2.18 17.22 4.14
N SER A 517 -1.69 17.59 2.96
CA SER A 517 -2.52 17.69 1.76
C SER A 517 -2.63 16.34 1.06
N HIS A 518 -3.71 16.12 0.33
CA HIS A 518 -3.87 14.96 -0.55
C HIS A 518 -4.33 15.44 -1.92
N GLU A 519 -3.41 15.42 -2.89
CA GLU A 519 -3.69 15.81 -4.27
C GLU A 519 -3.91 14.56 -5.12
N PRO A 520 -4.94 14.49 -5.98
CA PRO A 520 -5.03 13.41 -6.95
C PRO A 520 -3.87 13.46 -7.94
N LEU A 521 -3.35 12.31 -8.36
CA LEU A 521 -2.35 12.23 -9.43
C LEU A 521 -2.95 12.84 -10.71
N THR A 522 -2.27 13.83 -11.26
CA THR A 522 -2.64 14.43 -12.54
C THR A 522 -1.99 13.65 -13.68
N LYS A 523 -2.69 13.53 -14.80
CA LYS A 523 -2.17 12.86 -16.00
C LYS A 523 -0.90 13.53 -16.52
N PRO A 524 -0.82 14.87 -16.64
CA PRO A 524 0.40 15.55 -17.09
C PRO A 524 1.61 15.27 -16.19
N LEU A 525 1.42 15.19 -14.86
CA LEU A 525 2.52 14.89 -13.94
C LEU A 525 3.06 13.47 -14.15
N TRP A 526 2.17 12.49 -14.33
CA TRP A 526 2.59 11.11 -14.60
C TRP A 526 3.30 10.98 -15.95
N GLU A 527 2.77 11.61 -16.99
CA GLU A 527 3.40 11.63 -18.32
C GLU A 527 4.79 12.27 -18.26
N PHE A 528 4.94 13.36 -17.50
CA PHE A 528 6.24 13.99 -17.25
C PHE A 528 7.23 13.03 -16.56
N ILE A 529 6.86 12.42 -15.44
CA ILE A 529 7.72 11.46 -14.73
C ILE A 529 8.11 10.29 -15.65
N PHE A 530 7.15 9.74 -16.40
CA PHE A 530 7.40 8.64 -17.31
C PHE A 530 8.39 9.01 -18.42
N ASN A 531 8.20 10.17 -19.04
CA ASN A 531 9.06 10.63 -20.14
C ASN A 531 10.49 10.90 -19.65
N GLU A 532 10.67 11.57 -18.52
CA GLU A 532 12.00 11.83 -17.93
C GLU A 532 12.75 10.52 -17.62
N LEU A 533 12.06 9.50 -17.09
CA LEU A 533 12.66 8.20 -16.82
C LEU A 533 12.93 7.39 -18.09
N SER A 534 12.06 7.50 -19.10
CA SER A 534 12.24 6.87 -20.41
C SER A 534 13.46 7.43 -21.14
N GLU A 535 13.66 8.75 -21.14
CA GLU A 535 14.84 9.40 -21.71
C GLU A 535 16.13 8.96 -21.02
N LYS A 536 16.11 8.89 -19.68
CA LYS A 536 17.21 8.33 -18.88
C LYS A 536 17.48 6.87 -19.23
N SER A 537 16.44 6.05 -19.39
CA SER A 537 16.56 4.64 -19.79
C SER A 537 17.26 4.49 -21.14
N ARG A 538 16.94 5.33 -22.13
CA ARG A 538 17.59 5.31 -23.45
C ARG A 538 19.11 5.58 -23.39
N SER A 539 19.57 6.31 -22.38
CA SER A 539 21.00 6.58 -22.16
C SER A 539 21.70 5.50 -21.31
N ALA A 540 20.95 4.50 -20.84
CA ALA A 540 21.38 3.48 -19.88
C ALA A 540 21.64 2.11 -20.52
N ASP A 541 22.18 2.05 -21.73
CA ASP A 541 22.48 0.76 -22.40
C ASP A 541 23.50 -0.06 -21.61
N GLU A 542 24.56 0.60 -21.12
CA GLU A 542 25.56 -0.02 -20.26
C GLU A 542 25.14 -0.02 -18.78
N PRO A 543 25.42 -1.10 -18.03
CA PRO A 543 25.06 -1.19 -16.61
C PRO A 543 25.75 -0.10 -15.77
N GLU A 544 26.94 0.35 -16.16
CA GLU A 544 27.64 1.43 -15.46
C GLU A 544 26.91 2.77 -15.61
N ASN A 545 26.40 3.08 -16.80
CA ASN A 545 25.59 4.28 -17.03
C ASN A 545 24.25 4.18 -16.31
N ALA A 546 23.60 3.02 -16.34
CA ALA A 546 22.38 2.78 -15.57
C ALA A 546 22.58 3.07 -14.07
N ARG A 547 23.71 2.63 -13.51
CA ARG A 547 24.08 2.89 -12.12
C ARG A 547 24.35 4.36 -11.82
N LYS A 548 25.09 5.04 -12.70
CA LYS A 548 25.35 6.49 -12.57
C LYS A 548 24.05 7.28 -12.57
N ILE A 549 23.11 6.92 -13.44
CA ILE A 549 21.79 7.54 -13.55
C ILE A 549 20.95 7.26 -12.29
N SER A 550 20.92 6.02 -11.78
CA SER A 550 20.14 5.68 -10.59
C SER A 550 20.71 6.27 -9.29
N ALA A 551 22.03 6.51 -9.24
CA ALA A 551 22.70 7.12 -8.10
C ALA A 551 22.73 8.66 -8.14
N ALA A 552 22.24 9.28 -9.22
CA ALA A 552 22.25 10.72 -9.37
C ALA A 552 21.16 11.40 -8.52
N ARG A 553 21.48 12.56 -7.92
CA ARG A 553 20.59 13.31 -7.00
C ARG A 553 20.12 14.65 -7.57
N GLY A 554 20.42 14.92 -8.83
CA GLY A 554 20.22 16.19 -9.56
C GLY A 554 21.44 16.53 -10.41
N ASN A 555 22.59 15.90 -10.15
CA ASN A 555 23.83 16.13 -10.87
C ASN A 555 23.80 15.65 -12.33
N TRP A 556 22.96 14.67 -12.67
CA TRP A 556 22.82 14.22 -14.06
C TRP A 556 22.18 15.31 -14.91
N ILE A 557 21.12 15.96 -14.40
CA ILE A 557 20.46 17.09 -15.06
C ILE A 557 21.41 18.30 -15.18
N LEU A 558 22.24 18.53 -14.17
CA LEU A 558 23.18 19.64 -14.14
C LEU A 558 24.47 19.41 -14.96
N GLU A 559 24.72 18.20 -15.47
CA GLU A 559 26.02 17.85 -16.06
C GLU A 559 26.41 18.74 -17.25
N ARG A 560 25.42 19.19 -18.02
CA ARG A 560 25.57 20.00 -19.24
C ARG A 560 25.05 21.43 -19.10
N LYS A 561 24.92 21.93 -17.86
CA LYS A 561 24.34 23.24 -17.55
C LYS A 561 25.39 24.19 -17.02
N ASP A 562 25.37 25.45 -17.48
CA ASP A 562 26.37 26.46 -17.11
C ASP A 562 26.34 26.81 -15.60
N TYR A 563 25.17 26.66 -14.98
CA TYR A 563 24.95 26.89 -13.55
C TYR A 563 25.38 25.72 -12.65
N ARG A 564 25.95 24.65 -13.20
CA ARG A 564 26.40 23.46 -12.45
C ARG A 564 27.22 23.84 -11.22
N HIS A 565 28.21 24.70 -11.38
CA HIS A 565 29.12 25.08 -10.29
C HIS A 565 28.42 25.82 -9.13
N LYS A 566 27.30 26.51 -9.39
CA LYS A 566 26.52 27.23 -8.37
C LYS A 566 25.51 26.33 -7.67
N LEU A 567 24.93 25.36 -8.38
CA LEU A 567 23.85 24.50 -7.85
C LEU A 567 24.34 23.18 -7.26
N LEU A 568 25.46 22.64 -7.75
CA LEU A 568 26.01 21.36 -7.30
C LEU A 568 26.26 21.28 -5.77
N PRO A 569 26.70 22.36 -5.09
CA PRO A 569 26.81 22.38 -3.62
C PRO A 569 25.50 22.07 -2.89
N TYR A 570 24.35 22.51 -3.43
CA TYR A 570 23.03 22.31 -2.83
C TYR A 570 22.41 20.95 -3.12
N VAL A 571 23.05 20.13 -3.97
CA VAL A 571 22.57 18.79 -4.35
C VAL A 571 23.49 17.69 -3.82
N THR A 572 24.75 17.75 -4.23
CA THR A 572 25.74 16.70 -3.91
C THR A 572 26.68 17.09 -2.78
N GLY A 573 26.84 18.39 -2.53
CA GLY A 573 27.68 18.93 -1.45
C GLY A 573 27.08 18.77 -0.05
N VAL A 574 25.83 18.33 0.05
CA VAL A 574 25.10 18.12 1.30
C VAL A 574 24.53 16.70 1.40
N THR A 575 24.13 16.30 2.60
CA THR A 575 23.42 15.03 2.82
C THR A 575 22.06 15.05 2.12
N PHE A 576 21.50 13.89 1.79
CA PHE A 576 20.27 13.81 0.99
C PHE A 576 19.08 14.50 1.67
N ASP A 577 18.89 14.31 2.97
CA ASP A 577 17.83 14.95 3.75
C ASP A 577 17.97 16.48 3.83
N GLU A 578 19.21 16.98 3.87
CA GLU A 578 19.51 18.41 3.81
C GLU A 578 19.19 18.99 2.43
N SER A 579 19.58 18.31 1.35
CA SER A 579 19.18 18.65 -0.02
C SER A 579 17.66 18.75 -0.14
N LEU A 580 16.92 17.75 0.34
CA LEU A 580 15.45 17.78 0.24
C LEU A 580 14.83 19.00 0.94
N LEU A 581 15.29 19.35 2.15
CA LEU A 581 14.79 20.53 2.86
C LEU A 581 15.17 21.84 2.16
N LEU A 582 16.40 21.96 1.67
CA LEU A 582 16.89 23.14 0.96
C LEU A 582 16.05 23.41 -0.28
N TRP A 583 15.92 22.40 -1.15
CA TRP A 583 15.16 22.50 -2.39
C TRP A 583 13.67 22.70 -2.13
N HIS A 584 13.10 22.07 -1.08
CA HIS A 584 11.70 22.26 -0.72
C HIS A 584 11.39 23.70 -0.36
N ILE A 585 12.17 24.28 0.57
CA ILE A 585 11.99 25.66 1.01
C ILE A 585 12.24 26.62 -0.16
N ALA A 586 13.30 26.41 -0.94
CA ALA A 586 13.59 27.26 -2.10
C ALA A 586 12.43 27.22 -3.12
N THR A 587 11.90 26.03 -3.43
CA THR A 587 10.73 25.87 -4.31
C THR A 587 9.52 26.61 -3.74
N GLU A 588 9.27 26.54 -2.43
CA GLU A 588 8.14 27.23 -1.79
C GLU A 588 8.28 28.75 -1.86
N LEU A 589 9.48 29.27 -1.58
CA LEU A 589 9.76 30.71 -1.64
C LEU A 589 9.48 31.25 -3.03
N LEU A 590 10.02 30.60 -4.07
CA LEU A 590 9.82 30.97 -5.47
C LEU A 590 8.34 30.84 -5.88
N TYR A 591 7.68 29.76 -5.47
CA TYR A 591 6.29 29.50 -5.84
C TYR A 591 5.36 30.60 -5.32
N GLN A 592 5.57 31.06 -4.08
CA GLN A 592 4.69 32.05 -3.45
C GLN A 592 4.97 33.47 -3.90
N THR A 593 6.21 33.83 -4.25
CA THR A 593 6.55 35.19 -4.68
C THR A 593 6.39 35.45 -6.16
N GLU A 594 6.20 34.41 -6.98
CA GLU A 594 6.01 34.54 -8.42
C GLU A 594 4.54 34.34 -8.80
N GLU A 595 4.03 35.27 -9.60
CA GLU A 595 2.69 35.18 -10.18
C GLU A 595 2.61 34.08 -11.26
N GLU A 596 1.43 33.48 -11.40
CA GLU A 596 1.13 32.60 -12.52
C GLU A 596 1.12 33.39 -13.83
N ALA A 597 1.69 32.81 -14.89
CA ALA A 597 1.69 33.46 -16.19
C ALA A 597 0.25 33.51 -16.77
N THR A 598 -0.22 34.71 -17.12
CA THR A 598 -1.64 35.01 -17.40
C THR A 598 -2.05 35.03 -18.87
N HIS A 599 -1.20 34.61 -19.82
CA HIS A 599 -1.48 34.66 -21.28
C HIS A 599 -1.44 33.28 -21.98
N GLU A 600 -2.29 33.08 -22.99
CA GLU A 600 -2.51 31.81 -23.71
C GLU A 600 -1.53 31.60 -24.89
N GLU A 601 -0.22 31.49 -24.62
CA GLU A 601 0.74 30.97 -25.60
C GLU A 601 1.21 29.55 -25.22
N GLY A 602 1.51 28.70 -26.20
CA GLY A 602 1.87 27.28 -25.97
C GLY A 602 3.05 27.07 -25.00
N ASN A 603 3.98 28.03 -24.93
CA ASN A 603 5.12 28.01 -24.01
C ASN A 603 4.71 28.28 -22.54
N ILE A 604 3.61 29.03 -22.34
CA ILE A 604 3.11 29.42 -21.01
C ILE A 604 2.41 28.26 -20.30
N ASN A 605 1.72 27.39 -21.05
CA ASN A 605 1.15 26.17 -20.49
C ASN A 605 2.25 25.25 -19.93
N ASN A 606 3.38 25.13 -20.64
CA ASN A 606 4.50 24.31 -20.19
C ASN A 606 5.12 24.87 -18.90
N TYR A 607 5.36 26.19 -18.84
CA TYR A 607 5.81 26.88 -17.63
C TYR A 607 4.90 26.60 -16.43
N ASN A 608 3.59 26.79 -16.59
CA ASN A 608 2.62 26.59 -15.52
C ASN A 608 2.57 25.11 -15.06
N TYR A 609 2.73 24.15 -15.98
CA TYR A 609 2.85 22.73 -15.62
C TYR A 609 4.11 22.45 -14.82
N HIS A 610 5.28 22.91 -15.27
CA HIS A 610 6.53 22.71 -14.55
C HIS A 610 6.52 23.36 -13.15
N ARG A 611 5.92 24.54 -13.02
CA ARG A 611 5.69 25.19 -11.73
C ARG A 611 4.82 24.35 -10.81
N GLN A 612 3.71 23.82 -11.32
CA GLN A 612 2.81 22.94 -10.57
C GLN A 612 3.47 21.61 -10.19
N PHE A 613 4.20 20.97 -11.12
CA PHE A 613 4.90 19.71 -10.87
C PHE A 613 5.96 19.87 -9.80
N SER A 614 6.75 20.95 -9.86
CA SER A 614 7.76 21.28 -8.85
C SER A 614 7.13 21.42 -7.46
N LYS A 615 5.98 22.10 -7.36
CA LYS A 615 5.25 22.25 -6.10
C LYS A 615 4.76 20.91 -5.54
N ILE A 616 4.11 20.10 -6.38
CA ILE A 616 3.56 18.80 -5.96
C ILE A 616 4.68 17.84 -5.53
N LEU A 617 5.74 17.72 -6.33
CA LEU A 617 6.87 16.84 -6.02
C LEU A 617 7.65 17.32 -4.79
N SER A 618 7.85 18.63 -4.65
CA SER A 618 8.48 19.23 -3.47
C SER A 618 7.70 18.91 -2.18
N ASP A 619 6.38 19.11 -2.18
CA ASP A 619 5.53 18.79 -1.02
C ASP A 619 5.51 17.28 -0.74
N TYR A 620 5.53 16.44 -1.78
CA TYR A 620 5.58 14.98 -1.66
C TYR A 620 6.90 14.50 -1.04
N MET A 621 8.03 15.03 -1.51
CA MET A 621 9.35 14.66 -0.98
C MET A 621 9.52 15.13 0.47
N LEU A 622 8.98 16.29 0.84
CA LEU A 622 8.95 16.70 2.25
C LEU A 622 8.06 15.78 3.09
N TYR A 623 6.89 15.37 2.56
CA TYR A 623 6.04 14.39 3.23
C TYR A 623 6.81 13.10 3.52
N LEU A 624 7.50 12.55 2.52
CA LEU A 624 8.31 11.35 2.72
C LEU A 624 9.41 11.57 3.77
N LEU A 625 10.01 12.76 3.83
CA LEU A 625 11.12 13.05 4.75
C LEU A 625 10.67 13.20 6.22
N VAL A 626 9.46 13.70 6.46
CA VAL A 626 8.99 14.02 7.82
C VAL A 626 8.07 12.93 8.36
N VAL A 627 7.21 12.42 7.48
CA VAL A 627 6.13 11.50 7.83
C VAL A 627 6.53 10.06 7.50
N GLN A 628 6.86 9.78 6.24
CA GLN A 628 7.19 8.43 5.78
C GLN A 628 8.70 8.15 5.81
N THR A 629 9.34 8.46 6.94
CA THR A 629 10.81 8.44 7.07
C THR A 629 11.49 7.13 6.70
N THR A 630 10.79 6.00 6.86
CA THR A 630 11.28 4.66 6.53
C THR A 630 11.55 4.46 5.03
N MET A 631 11.03 5.34 4.17
CA MET A 631 11.24 5.29 2.73
C MET A 631 12.38 6.16 2.20
N ILE A 632 12.93 7.08 3.01
CA ILE A 632 13.96 8.02 2.54
C ILE A 632 15.33 7.76 3.15
N SER A 633 15.43 7.28 4.38
CA SER A 633 16.74 7.11 5.01
C SER A 633 16.75 6.03 6.08
N VAL A 634 17.82 5.23 6.06
CA VAL A 634 18.24 4.34 7.16
C VAL A 634 18.61 5.16 8.41
N GLU A 635 18.97 6.43 8.24
CA GLU A 635 19.36 7.41 9.26
C GLU A 635 18.24 8.45 9.54
N ALA A 636 16.99 8.01 9.54
CA ALA A 636 15.77 8.83 9.69
C ALA A 636 15.79 9.91 10.80
N GLY A 637 16.64 9.76 11.82
CA GLY A 637 16.76 10.70 12.94
C GLY A 637 17.26 12.08 12.54
N ILE A 638 18.22 12.20 11.61
CA ILE A 638 18.89 13.48 11.33
C ILE A 638 17.96 14.44 10.55
N GLY A 639 17.20 13.91 9.57
CA GLY A 639 16.24 14.70 8.80
C GLY A 639 15.14 15.32 9.67
N LYS A 640 14.60 14.56 10.64
CA LYS A 640 13.62 15.08 11.61
C LYS A 640 14.21 16.19 12.49
N ILE A 641 15.49 16.07 12.90
CA ILE A 641 16.18 17.11 13.68
C ILE A 641 16.33 18.38 12.83
N ARG A 642 16.80 18.27 11.59
CA ARG A 642 16.92 19.40 10.66
C ARG A 642 15.57 20.08 10.42
N PHE A 643 14.52 19.30 10.17
CA PHE A 643 13.16 19.82 10.01
C PHE A 643 12.69 20.58 11.25
N ARG A 644 12.88 20.02 12.45
CA ARG A 644 12.48 20.64 13.72
C ARG A 644 13.22 21.96 13.96
N ASP A 645 14.54 21.97 13.77
CA ASP A 645 15.37 23.15 13.97
C ASP A 645 15.02 24.25 12.97
N THR A 646 14.77 23.88 11.70
CA THR A 646 14.31 24.79 10.64
C THR A 646 12.94 25.38 10.96
N CYS A 647 12.00 24.55 11.44
CA CYS A 647 10.70 25.02 11.89
C CYS A 647 10.80 25.97 13.09
N ALA A 648 11.71 25.72 14.03
CA ALA A 648 11.91 26.58 15.18
C ALA A 648 12.42 27.97 14.76
N GLU A 649 13.33 28.03 13.79
CA GLU A 649 13.81 29.28 13.23
C GLU A 649 12.72 30.03 12.47
N ALA A 650 11.99 29.37 11.58
CA ALA A 650 10.87 29.97 10.85
C ALA A 650 9.80 30.51 11.81
N LYS A 651 9.39 29.71 12.82
CA LYS A 651 8.44 30.14 13.85
C LYS A 651 8.94 31.35 14.63
N ARG A 652 10.24 31.45 14.90
CA ARG A 652 10.84 32.63 15.58
C ARG A 652 10.70 33.88 14.70
N LEU A 653 11.01 33.78 13.41
CA LEU A 653 10.85 34.86 12.45
C LEU A 653 9.38 35.30 12.35
N PHE A 654 8.46 34.36 12.13
CA PHE A 654 7.04 34.65 11.95
C PHE A 654 6.40 35.26 13.19
N ARG A 655 6.78 34.81 14.40
CA ARG A 655 6.36 35.46 15.66
C ARG A 655 6.85 36.88 15.78
N SER A 656 8.09 37.17 15.37
CA SER A 656 8.65 38.53 15.42
C SER A 656 7.92 39.49 14.47
N LYS A 657 7.43 38.96 13.34
CA LYS A 657 6.70 39.70 12.31
C LYS A 657 5.17 39.68 12.49
N LYS A 658 4.66 38.90 13.47
CA LYS A 658 3.23 38.69 13.78
C LYS A 658 2.42 38.04 12.64
N LEU A 659 3.05 37.15 11.88
CA LEU A 659 2.41 36.45 10.76
C LEU A 659 1.49 35.30 11.22
N GLY A 660 0.40 35.09 10.49
CA GLY A 660 -0.68 34.14 10.76
C GLY A 660 -0.87 33.07 9.69
N ALA A 661 -1.91 32.24 9.89
CA ALA A 661 -2.14 30.99 9.17
C ALA A 661 -2.38 31.09 7.65
N ASN A 662 -2.69 32.29 7.13
CA ASN A 662 -3.01 32.51 5.71
C ASN A 662 -2.02 33.43 4.99
N GLU A 663 -0.96 33.86 5.67
CA GLU A 663 0.03 34.84 5.17
C GLU A 663 1.28 34.12 4.65
N GLU A 664 1.07 33.05 3.84
CA GLU A 664 2.16 32.23 3.27
C GLU A 664 3.06 33.04 2.34
N GLU A 665 2.47 33.90 1.51
CA GLU A 665 3.16 34.79 0.57
C GLU A 665 4.03 35.82 1.31
N GLU A 666 3.42 36.59 2.22
CA GLU A 666 4.15 37.57 3.06
C GLU A 666 5.27 36.90 3.87
N ALA A 667 5.03 35.69 4.40
CA ALA A 667 6.07 34.93 5.09
C ALA A 667 7.27 34.60 4.20
N CYS A 668 7.03 34.25 2.93
CA CYS A 668 8.09 33.95 1.96
C CYS A 668 8.87 35.22 1.57
N GLU A 669 8.19 36.34 1.36
CA GLU A 669 8.83 37.64 1.10
C GLU A 669 9.72 38.09 2.28
N GLN A 670 9.25 37.90 3.51
CA GLN A 670 10.03 38.21 4.71
C GLN A 670 11.28 37.32 4.84
N ILE A 671 11.26 36.08 4.34
CA ILE A 671 12.45 35.21 4.34
C ILE A 671 13.44 35.64 3.25
N LEU A 672 12.94 35.98 2.06
CA LEU A 672 13.78 36.37 0.92
C LEU A 672 14.44 37.75 1.10
N SER A 673 13.80 38.66 1.83
CA SER A 673 14.33 40.00 2.14
C SER A 673 15.44 40.02 3.18
N VAL A 674 15.68 38.91 3.90
CA VAL A 674 16.77 38.83 4.88
C VAL A 674 18.11 38.80 4.17
N ASN A 675 19.00 39.67 4.61
CA ASN A 675 20.33 39.78 4.03
C ASN A 675 21.28 38.69 4.54
N THR A 676 21.82 37.89 3.62
CA THR A 676 22.65 36.71 3.89
C THR A 676 24.13 36.95 3.59
N TYR A 677 24.66 38.17 3.80
CA TYR A 677 26.09 38.47 3.62
C TYR A 677 27.04 37.54 4.39
N VAL A 678 26.60 37.02 5.54
CA VAL A 678 27.34 36.05 6.35
C VAL A 678 26.62 34.71 6.22
N GLU A 679 27.36 33.68 5.82
CA GLU A 679 26.84 32.31 5.73
C GLU A 679 26.19 31.88 7.05
N PRO A 680 24.96 31.32 7.02
CA PRO A 680 24.24 30.89 8.23
C PRO A 680 25.05 29.97 9.15
N VAL A 681 25.88 29.10 8.58
CA VAL A 681 26.78 28.20 9.32
C VAL A 681 27.74 28.96 10.24
N LYS A 682 28.25 30.12 9.81
CA LYS A 682 29.18 30.96 10.62
C LYS A 682 28.48 31.63 11.80
N VAL A 683 27.17 31.87 11.70
CA VAL A 683 26.37 32.51 12.76
C VAL A 683 25.86 31.48 13.78
N LYS A 684 25.44 30.31 13.29
CA LYS A 684 24.79 29.28 14.13
C LYS A 684 25.77 28.26 14.72
N GLY A 685 26.88 27.98 14.04
CA GLY A 685 27.77 26.87 14.34
C GLY A 685 27.01 25.54 14.45
N ASP A 686 27.53 24.60 15.25
CA ASP A 686 26.94 23.25 15.39
C ASP A 686 25.67 23.20 16.26
N ARG A 687 25.20 24.34 16.80
CA ARG A 687 24.08 24.40 17.75
C ARG A 687 22.71 24.20 17.10
N SER A 688 22.58 24.44 15.80
CA SER A 688 21.32 24.28 15.06
C SER A 688 21.63 23.77 13.67
N LYS A 689 20.88 22.76 13.23
CA LYS A 689 20.98 22.22 11.86
C LYS A 689 19.93 22.85 10.92
N SER A 690 19.50 24.06 11.22
CA SER A 690 18.49 24.75 10.41
C SER A 690 19.05 25.21 9.07
N VAL A 691 18.33 24.93 8.00
CA VAL A 691 18.69 25.24 6.61
C VAL A 691 17.87 26.39 6.01
N LEU A 692 17.08 27.11 6.82
CA LEU A 692 16.10 28.09 6.33
C LEU A 692 16.73 29.16 5.43
N PHE A 693 17.83 29.77 5.89
CA PHE A 693 18.50 30.84 5.14
C PHE A 693 19.47 30.33 4.08
N ASP A 694 19.96 29.09 4.20
CA ASP A 694 20.69 28.41 3.14
C ASP A 694 19.78 28.14 1.94
N ALA A 695 18.53 27.76 2.20
CA ALA A 695 17.50 27.63 1.18
C ALA A 695 17.08 28.98 0.57
N SER A 696 17.03 30.05 1.37
CA SER A 696 16.80 31.42 0.86
C SER A 696 17.91 31.84 -0.11
N MET A 697 19.17 31.52 0.18
CA MET A 697 20.29 31.75 -0.75
C MET A 697 20.11 30.95 -2.05
N LEU A 698 19.71 29.67 -1.97
CA LEU A 698 19.41 28.86 -3.15
C LEU A 698 18.29 29.49 -4.01
N ALA A 699 17.21 29.95 -3.39
CA ALA A 699 16.12 30.64 -4.09
C ALA A 699 16.60 31.92 -4.79
N GLN A 700 17.45 32.72 -4.13
CA GLN A 700 18.05 33.92 -4.73
C GLN A 700 18.98 33.59 -5.91
N VAL A 701 19.71 32.46 -5.87
CA VAL A 701 20.53 31.99 -6.99
C VAL A 701 19.65 31.58 -8.18
N LEU A 702 18.56 30.86 -7.92
CA LEU A 702 17.57 30.46 -8.93
C LEU A 702 16.89 31.66 -9.59
N ASN A 703 16.51 32.68 -8.82
CA ASN A 703 15.90 33.91 -9.35
C ASN A 703 16.80 34.70 -10.30
N LYS A 704 18.12 34.63 -10.12
CA LYS A 704 19.09 35.34 -10.94
C LYS A 704 19.49 34.60 -12.21
N MET A 705 18.90 33.43 -12.49
CA MET A 705 19.22 32.65 -13.70
C MET A 705 18.74 33.31 -14.99
N ASP A 706 17.63 34.05 -14.92
CA ASP A 706 17.03 34.72 -16.09
C ASP A 706 17.84 35.95 -16.55
N ASP A 707 18.70 36.50 -15.69
CA ASP A 707 19.44 37.76 -15.90
C ASP A 707 20.85 37.58 -16.45
N LEU A 708 21.32 36.33 -16.62
CA LEU A 708 22.75 36.03 -16.77
C LEU A 708 23.28 35.85 -18.21
N GLU A 709 22.45 35.79 -19.26
CA GLU A 709 22.96 35.82 -20.65
C GLU A 709 21.92 36.10 -21.77
N GLU A 710 22.38 36.78 -22.85
CA GLU A 710 21.66 36.96 -24.11
C GLU A 710 21.78 35.68 -24.97
N GLY A 711 20.72 34.86 -25.06
CA GLY A 711 20.66 33.83 -26.12
C GLY A 711 19.70 32.67 -25.91
N VAL A 712 19.55 32.14 -24.69
CA VAL A 712 18.58 31.07 -24.38
C VAL A 712 18.10 31.24 -22.95
N LYS A 713 16.86 31.72 -22.76
CA LYS A 713 16.21 31.69 -21.45
C LYS A 713 15.88 30.25 -21.11
N GLU A 714 16.64 29.64 -20.20
CA GLU A 714 16.27 28.34 -19.64
C GLU A 714 15.20 28.52 -18.57
N ASP A 715 14.09 27.82 -18.69
CA ASP A 715 13.00 27.89 -17.71
C ASP A 715 13.45 27.25 -16.39
N LYS A 716 13.58 28.07 -15.34
CA LYS A 716 13.91 27.63 -13.98
C LYS A 716 12.95 26.57 -13.44
N TRP A 717 11.67 26.63 -13.82
CA TRP A 717 10.67 25.66 -13.37
C TRP A 717 10.83 24.32 -14.07
N GLU A 718 11.22 24.34 -15.36
CA GLU A 718 11.61 23.12 -16.08
C GLU A 718 12.78 22.45 -15.35
N LEU A 719 13.83 23.22 -15.01
CA LEU A 719 14.97 22.72 -14.25
C LEU A 719 14.56 22.14 -12.88
N LEU A 720 13.76 22.87 -12.11
CA LEU A 720 13.28 22.44 -10.78
C LEU A 720 12.49 21.13 -10.88
N SER A 721 11.54 21.04 -11.83
CA SER A 721 10.69 19.87 -11.98
C SER A 721 11.51 18.62 -12.33
N LYS A 722 12.52 18.75 -13.20
CA LYS A 722 13.45 17.66 -13.55
C LYS A 722 14.27 17.23 -12.33
N ILE A 723 14.82 18.18 -11.57
CA ILE A 723 15.62 17.89 -10.36
C ILE A 723 14.77 17.12 -9.33
N TRP A 724 13.51 17.51 -9.16
CA TRP A 724 12.59 16.80 -8.26
C TRP A 724 12.32 15.36 -8.72
N VAL A 725 12.16 15.10 -10.02
CA VAL A 725 12.04 13.73 -10.54
C VAL A 725 13.31 12.91 -10.25
N GLU A 726 14.50 13.50 -10.38
CA GLU A 726 15.76 12.82 -10.05
C GLU A 726 15.91 12.53 -8.56
N LEU A 727 15.56 13.48 -7.68
CA LEU A 727 15.54 13.27 -6.23
C LEU A 727 14.54 12.17 -5.83
N LEU A 728 13.37 12.13 -6.46
CA LEU A 728 12.39 11.07 -6.27
C LEU A 728 12.90 9.70 -6.75
N SER A 729 13.57 9.67 -7.90
CA SER A 729 14.18 8.46 -8.47
C SER A 729 15.28 7.91 -7.57
N TYR A 730 16.13 8.79 -7.03
CA TYR A 730 17.16 8.43 -6.06
C TYR A 730 16.55 7.85 -4.78
N ALA A 731 15.52 8.52 -4.21
CA ALA A 731 14.82 8.00 -3.03
C ALA A 731 14.20 6.63 -3.29
N ALA A 732 13.58 6.44 -4.47
CA ALA A 732 12.97 5.17 -4.85
C ALA A 732 13.98 4.02 -4.91
N CYS A 733 15.17 4.25 -5.48
CA CYS A 733 16.22 3.22 -5.56
C CYS A 733 16.92 2.92 -4.22
N ASN A 734 16.99 3.90 -3.32
CA ASN A 734 17.67 3.75 -2.03
C ASN A 734 16.72 3.34 -0.88
N CYS A 735 15.42 3.26 -1.17
CA CYS A 735 14.43 2.74 -0.24
C CYS A 735 14.53 1.21 -0.15
N ILE A 736 14.40 0.67 1.06
CA ILE A 736 14.45 -0.78 1.29
C ILE A 736 13.24 -1.42 0.58
N PRO A 737 13.43 -2.45 -0.28
CA PRO A 737 12.33 -3.05 -1.04
C PRO A 737 11.16 -3.58 -0.19
N ARG A 738 11.45 -4.10 1.01
CA ARG A 738 10.42 -4.48 1.99
C ARG A 738 9.48 -3.31 2.32
N THR A 739 9.98 -2.09 2.43
CA THR A 739 9.17 -0.90 2.73
C THR A 739 8.22 -0.58 1.58
N HIS A 740 8.67 -0.73 0.32
CA HIS A 740 7.77 -0.59 -0.84
C HIS A 740 6.61 -1.58 -0.78
N ALA A 741 6.88 -2.84 -0.46
CA ALA A 741 5.85 -3.87 -0.28
C ALA A 741 4.87 -3.52 0.85
N GLN A 742 5.35 -2.91 1.95
CA GLN A 742 4.50 -2.47 3.06
C GLN A 742 3.45 -1.42 2.64
N GLU A 743 3.86 -0.44 1.84
CA GLU A 743 3.01 0.70 1.49
C GLU A 743 1.90 0.36 0.50
N VAL A 744 2.03 -0.73 -0.27
CA VAL A 744 0.94 -1.23 -1.12
C VAL A 744 -0.31 -1.57 -0.28
N SER A 745 -0.13 -1.94 0.99
CA SER A 745 -1.24 -2.25 1.90
C SER A 745 -1.91 -1.04 2.56
N LYS A 746 -1.36 0.17 2.35
CA LYS A 746 -1.82 1.43 2.96
C LYS A 746 -2.30 2.46 1.93
N GLY A 747 -2.82 1.96 0.81
CA GLY A 747 -3.31 2.82 -0.27
C GLY A 747 -2.28 3.09 -1.37
N GLY A 748 -1.05 2.58 -1.24
CA GLY A 748 0.06 2.73 -2.19
C GLY A 748 0.61 4.16 -2.29
N GLU A 749 1.93 4.27 -2.45
CA GLU A 749 2.67 5.53 -2.52
C GLU A 749 3.27 5.74 -3.90
N LEU A 750 3.31 6.98 -4.40
CA LEU A 750 3.86 7.30 -5.73
C LEU A 750 5.31 6.81 -5.90
N ILE A 751 6.13 6.90 -4.85
CA ILE A 751 7.51 6.42 -4.86
C ILE A 751 7.61 4.92 -5.19
N THR A 752 6.62 4.10 -4.81
CA THR A 752 6.59 2.67 -5.13
C THR A 752 6.28 2.42 -6.62
N PHE A 753 5.45 3.27 -7.23
CA PHE A 753 5.22 3.24 -8.68
C PHE A 753 6.47 3.66 -9.45
N VAL A 754 7.16 4.71 -8.98
CA VAL A 754 8.43 5.16 -9.56
C VAL A 754 9.51 4.11 -9.42
N TRP A 755 9.64 3.47 -8.26
CA TRP A 755 10.57 2.37 -8.02
C TRP A 755 10.38 1.21 -9.01
N LEU A 756 9.14 0.74 -9.18
CA LEU A 756 8.86 -0.36 -10.11
C LEU A 756 9.04 0.07 -11.57
N LEU A 757 8.65 1.29 -11.93
CA LEU A 757 8.90 1.87 -13.27
C LEU A 757 10.40 1.95 -13.57
N MET A 758 11.23 2.37 -12.61
CA MET A 758 12.68 2.39 -12.75
C MET A 758 13.25 0.98 -12.95
N ALA A 759 12.76 -0.01 -12.21
CA ALA A 759 13.14 -1.41 -12.41
C ALA A 759 12.80 -1.87 -13.83
N HIS A 760 11.60 -1.55 -14.35
CA HIS A 760 11.23 -1.91 -15.72
C HIS A 760 12.05 -1.21 -16.79
N PHE A 761 12.45 0.04 -16.55
CA PHE A 761 13.37 0.77 -17.41
C PHE A 761 14.83 0.31 -17.31
N GLY A 762 15.12 -0.70 -16.48
CA GLY A 762 16.46 -1.21 -16.27
C GLY A 762 17.37 -0.22 -15.55
N LEU A 763 16.79 0.72 -14.80
CA LEU A 763 17.46 1.73 -13.99
C LEU A 763 17.48 1.25 -12.53
N GLY A 764 18.49 0.49 -12.14
CA GLY A 764 18.62 0.00 -10.77
C GLY A 764 19.87 -0.85 -10.56
N GLU A 765 20.28 -1.00 -9.31
CA GLU A 765 21.48 -1.77 -8.95
C GLU A 765 21.26 -3.29 -8.99
N GLN A 766 20.01 -3.76 -9.01
CA GLN A 766 19.61 -5.17 -9.00
C GLN A 766 19.93 -5.97 -10.28
N PHE A 767 20.45 -5.33 -11.33
CA PHE A 767 20.81 -5.99 -12.60
C PHE A 767 22.30 -6.35 -12.71
N GLN A 768 23.00 -6.41 -11.57
CA GLN A 768 24.42 -6.70 -11.49
C GLN A 768 24.71 -8.18 -11.76
N ILE A 769 24.94 -8.53 -13.02
CA ILE A 769 25.70 -9.73 -13.39
C ILE A 769 27.02 -9.27 -14.00
N ASN A 770 28.13 -9.52 -13.31
CA ASN A 770 29.46 -9.43 -13.91
C ASN A 770 29.48 -10.22 -15.23
N LYS A 771 30.19 -9.74 -16.26
CA LYS A 771 30.37 -10.33 -17.61
C LYS A 771 30.84 -11.82 -17.63
N GLY A 772 30.08 -12.73 -17.05
CA GLY A 772 30.51 -14.08 -16.67
C GLY A 772 29.47 -15.17 -16.90
N GLN A 773 28.39 -14.91 -17.64
CA GLN A 773 27.45 -15.96 -18.08
C GLN A 773 27.99 -16.82 -19.25
N GLY A 774 29.26 -16.64 -19.62
CA GLY A 774 29.95 -17.56 -20.51
C GLY A 774 30.30 -18.85 -19.77
N ARG A 775 29.70 -19.98 -20.16
CA ARG A 775 30.23 -21.29 -19.78
C ARG A 775 31.54 -21.50 -20.52
N THR A 776 32.61 -21.65 -19.75
CA THR A 776 33.93 -21.94 -20.31
C THR A 776 33.92 -23.35 -20.87
N LYS A 777 34.10 -23.49 -22.19
CA LYS A 777 34.25 -24.78 -22.85
C LYS A 777 35.60 -24.84 -23.54
N LEU A 778 36.27 -25.97 -23.34
CA LEU A 778 37.58 -26.20 -23.90
C LEU A 778 37.44 -26.85 -25.28
N ILE A 779 37.96 -26.20 -26.31
CA ILE A 779 37.96 -26.72 -27.68
C ILE A 779 39.40 -27.11 -28.03
N ILE A 780 39.57 -28.30 -28.60
CA ILE A 780 40.86 -28.80 -29.10
C ILE A 780 40.97 -28.29 -30.54
N GLY A 781 41.99 -27.49 -30.83
CA GLY A 781 42.30 -27.10 -32.20
C GLY A 781 42.82 -28.30 -32.97
N THR A 782 42.10 -28.72 -34.00
CA THR A 782 42.54 -29.72 -34.98
C THR A 782 43.58 -29.14 -35.93
#